data_AF-A0A9D9EFN1-F1
#
_entry.id   AF-A0A9D9EFN1-F1
#
_cell.length_a   1.000
_cell.length_b   1.000
_cell.length_c   1.000
_cell.angle_alpha   90.00
_cell.angle_beta   90.00
_cell.angle_gamma   90.00
#
_symmetry.space_group_name_H-M   'P 1'
#
loop_
_entity.id
_entity.type
_entity.pdbx_description
1 polymer ?
#
loop_
_entity_poly.entity_id
_entity_poly.type
_entity_poly.pdbx_seq_one_letter_code
_entity_poly.pdbx_strand_id
1 'polypeptide(L)'
;MSPSVAYAEKVTKNDVTMTYSALDDGRIMVTGVENRSDKLIMLSIDGVDSKCITVNAGTSVQVNQYAEQTVKFDYAKNSGAVLWQASEKQKEVVSPESDGTGETSDVTDAAAVHAAPSSAEHRPARTARRAGGNASETYLELMNNDEFFGIEAVETYVRKADAYAEALSASADKNQFIIDHDLKAFLLNSIEEIDRKREEIPQVAREIVSTSKATAISNPEIVVKYVVETLNNRLRDREDAYDRLNDLVSGVQEEDARPHPLTLDGGLVNYAVVAVIFLILLIWIIVAISKKKKSRKEQHQAVADVHVHQDDANQAIVVRRRTTSILKKQSLEDVVDNPAYLVVETSDFVQDSAVRRIYVKNSCIKDIYNLYAEDLRNADNPKEDGCMVLGRWVYDEAAHVYDISMEIAVFPGDDAVFKEYELNFGGKIKLRIAEKLRKLRRDTNLQYDLTCWIHSHPGLGVFFSNSDSNVQMQLKHAQHPNFLVAFVVDILTSDQELGIFTFRKDGTINSRGDLTRMYSLETMYKWALESERKTFVPENYCNVLENAGARTVSCYGIELNNNAIIDMVMITEEAAAGLAGWAVGFTADSGKGKEYVISGIVRDSEKPAAGIQGCLVCITHMSLPTIQRLVASESTEVNFVLVYSSRQMTLTSIPVINGEVVTDESFYGDVNVDDLKIWTRRKR
;
A
#
# COMPACT_ATOMS: atom_id res chain seq x y z
N MET A 1 22.82 -31.89 12.40
CA MET A 1 22.12 -32.87 13.25
C MET A 1 20.64 -32.76 12.94
N SER A 2 20.05 -33.80 12.36
CA SER A 2 18.60 -33.84 12.10
C SER A 2 17.88 -34.10 13.44
N PRO A 3 16.82 -33.37 13.81
CA PRO A 3 16.08 -33.69 15.02
C PRO A 3 15.34 -35.01 14.83
N SER A 4 15.49 -35.90 15.80
CA SER A 4 14.85 -37.20 15.89
C SER A 4 13.33 -37.07 15.96
N VAL A 5 12.61 -37.85 15.15
CA VAL A 5 11.15 -37.98 15.23
C VAL A 5 10.78 -38.69 16.55
N ALA A 6 10.28 -37.93 17.51
CA ALA A 6 9.67 -38.48 18.72
C ALA A 6 8.41 -39.28 18.34
N TYR A 7 8.22 -40.45 18.96
CA TYR A 7 7.07 -41.32 18.72
C TYR A 7 5.76 -40.57 19.02
N ALA A 8 4.80 -40.60 18.09
CA ALA A 8 3.49 -40.00 18.29
C ALA A 8 2.68 -40.79 19.35
N GLU A 9 2.34 -40.13 20.45
CA GLU A 9 1.52 -40.66 21.53
C GLU A 9 0.03 -40.49 21.22
N LYS A 10 -0.82 -41.33 21.84
CA LYS A 10 -2.27 -41.26 21.68
C LYS A 10 -2.99 -41.27 23.01
N VAL A 11 -4.01 -40.43 23.13
CA VAL A 11 -4.93 -40.41 24.27
C VAL A 11 -6.37 -40.46 23.78
N THR A 12 -7.17 -41.35 24.38
CA THR A 12 -8.59 -41.51 24.04
C THR A 12 -9.44 -41.21 25.27
N LYS A 13 -10.45 -40.36 25.07
CA LYS A 13 -11.50 -40.08 26.07
C LYS A 13 -12.85 -40.11 25.37
N ASN A 14 -13.78 -40.89 25.91
CA ASN A 14 -15.02 -41.27 25.21
C ASN A 14 -14.69 -41.86 23.82
N ASP A 15 -15.40 -41.44 22.77
CA ASP A 15 -15.16 -41.87 21.39
C ASP A 15 -14.24 -40.93 20.60
N VAL A 16 -13.44 -40.11 21.30
CA VAL A 16 -12.50 -39.15 20.68
C VAL A 16 -11.07 -39.53 21.02
N THR A 17 -10.24 -39.69 19.98
CA THR A 17 -8.81 -40.04 20.10
C THR A 17 -7.95 -38.90 19.57
N MET A 18 -7.05 -38.39 20.41
CA MET A 18 -6.04 -37.41 20.03
C MET A 18 -4.68 -38.09 19.86
N THR A 19 -3.97 -37.73 18.79
CA THR A 19 -2.57 -38.07 18.56
C THR A 19 -1.71 -36.82 18.75
N TYR A 20 -0.62 -36.93 19.50
CA TYR A 20 0.26 -35.79 19.80
C TYR A 20 1.73 -36.21 19.95
N SER A 21 2.65 -35.25 19.92
CA SER A 21 4.07 -35.43 20.25
C SER A 21 4.41 -34.57 21.45
N ALA A 22 4.97 -35.16 22.51
CA ALA A 22 5.46 -34.40 23.65
C ALA A 22 6.77 -33.66 23.30
N LEU A 23 6.90 -32.42 23.79
CA LEU A 23 8.08 -31.59 23.63
C LEU A 23 8.85 -31.50 24.96
N ASP A 24 10.16 -31.31 24.90
CA ASP A 24 11.05 -31.32 26.07
C ASP A 24 10.74 -30.18 27.07
N ASP A 25 10.07 -29.12 26.61
CA ASP A 25 9.64 -27.98 27.43
C ASP A 25 8.33 -28.23 28.20
N GLY A 26 7.71 -29.40 28.03
CA GLY A 26 6.46 -29.79 28.69
C GLY A 26 5.20 -29.44 27.91
N ARG A 27 5.33 -28.84 26.72
CA ARG A 27 4.23 -28.63 25.77
C ARG A 27 3.97 -29.89 24.93
N ILE A 28 2.84 -29.92 24.23
CA ILE A 28 2.57 -30.95 23.23
C ILE A 28 2.25 -30.34 21.87
N MET A 29 2.57 -31.07 20.80
CA MET A 29 2.08 -30.78 19.45
C MET A 29 0.98 -31.78 19.11
N VAL A 30 -0.27 -31.32 19.04
CA VAL A 30 -1.43 -32.12 18.63
C VAL A 30 -1.37 -32.31 17.11
N THR A 31 -1.08 -33.53 16.66
CA THR A 31 -0.94 -33.84 15.23
C THR A 31 -2.27 -34.18 14.59
N GLY A 32 -3.17 -34.87 15.30
CA GLY A 32 -4.49 -35.14 14.77
C GLY A 32 -5.51 -35.60 15.80
N VAL A 33 -6.79 -35.48 15.46
CA VAL A 33 -7.92 -35.91 16.28
C VAL A 33 -8.88 -36.73 15.44
N GLU A 34 -9.29 -37.88 15.97
CA GLU A 34 -10.29 -38.78 15.39
C GLU A 34 -11.55 -38.77 16.27
N ASN A 35 -12.68 -38.44 15.67
CA ASN A 35 -13.99 -38.45 16.33
C ASN A 35 -14.79 -39.66 15.84
N ARG A 36 -14.89 -40.71 16.67
CA ARG A 36 -15.69 -41.91 16.40
C ARG A 36 -17.10 -41.84 16.99
N SER A 37 -17.48 -40.72 17.59
CA SER A 37 -18.84 -40.53 18.09
C SER A 37 -19.83 -40.27 16.93
N ASP A 38 -21.13 -40.39 17.24
CA ASP A 38 -22.23 -40.03 16.34
C ASP A 38 -22.52 -38.52 16.29
N LYS A 39 -21.72 -37.71 16.99
CA LYS A 39 -21.93 -36.27 17.16
C LYS A 39 -20.70 -35.48 16.73
N LEU A 40 -20.93 -34.26 16.25
CA LEU A 40 -19.86 -33.31 15.99
C LEU A 40 -19.25 -32.82 17.31
N ILE A 41 -17.92 -32.71 17.33
CA ILE A 41 -17.17 -32.19 18.47
C ILE A 41 -16.45 -30.88 18.10
N MET A 42 -16.27 -30.03 19.10
CA MET A 42 -15.46 -28.82 19.04
C MET A 42 -14.24 -29.04 19.93
N LEU A 43 -13.05 -29.11 19.32
CA LEU A 43 -11.78 -29.26 20.03
C LEU A 43 -11.24 -27.87 20.41
N SER A 44 -11.04 -27.61 21.69
CA SER A 44 -10.43 -26.39 22.22
C SER A 44 -9.03 -26.68 22.74
N ILE A 45 -8.06 -25.88 22.30
CA ILE A 45 -6.67 -25.91 22.73
C ILE A 45 -6.39 -24.64 23.54
N ASP A 46 -5.91 -24.81 24.78
CA ASP A 46 -5.56 -23.77 25.76
C ASP A 46 -6.71 -22.81 26.14
N GLY A 47 -7.96 -23.27 26.03
CA GLY A 47 -9.13 -22.51 26.45
C GLY A 47 -9.44 -21.27 25.60
N VAL A 48 -8.83 -21.18 24.41
CA VAL A 48 -9.08 -20.10 23.45
C VAL A 48 -10.26 -20.47 22.56
N ASP A 49 -11.41 -19.84 22.76
CA ASP A 49 -12.63 -20.12 21.99
C ASP A 49 -12.49 -19.81 20.49
N SER A 50 -11.56 -18.92 20.11
CA SER A 50 -11.22 -18.60 18.71
C SER A 50 -10.38 -19.67 18.00
N LYS A 51 -9.97 -20.75 18.68
CA LYS A 51 -9.27 -21.92 18.10
C LYS A 51 -10.07 -23.22 18.24
N CYS A 52 -11.40 -23.14 18.22
CA CYS A 52 -12.24 -24.34 18.23
C CYS A 52 -12.18 -25.07 16.87
N ILE A 53 -11.49 -26.21 16.80
CA ILE A 53 -11.46 -27.06 15.60
C ILE A 53 -12.68 -27.96 15.62
N THR A 54 -13.54 -27.83 14.61
CA THR A 54 -14.71 -28.70 14.45
C THR A 54 -14.32 -30.02 13.80
N VAL A 55 -14.66 -31.14 14.44
CA VAL A 55 -14.46 -32.49 13.88
C VAL A 55 -15.80 -33.20 13.76
N ASN A 56 -16.21 -33.47 12.51
CA ASN A 56 -17.48 -34.12 12.19
C ASN A 56 -17.54 -35.55 12.75
N ALA A 57 -18.75 -36.05 13.01
CA ALA A 57 -18.99 -37.41 13.46
C ALA A 57 -18.38 -38.44 12.49
N GLY A 58 -17.66 -39.43 13.03
CA GLY A 58 -17.00 -40.49 12.25
C GLY A 58 -15.80 -40.06 11.41
N THR A 59 -15.25 -38.86 11.62
CA THR A 59 -14.14 -38.32 10.81
C THR A 59 -12.85 -38.13 11.62
N SER A 60 -11.74 -37.90 10.92
CA SER A 60 -10.46 -37.51 11.53
C SER A 60 -9.89 -36.26 10.86
N VAL A 61 -9.23 -35.41 11.63
CA VAL A 61 -8.66 -34.14 11.17
C VAL A 61 -7.21 -34.05 11.63
N GLN A 62 -6.33 -33.60 10.75
CA GLN A 62 -4.96 -33.22 11.11
C GLN A 62 -4.99 -31.81 11.69
N VAL A 63 -4.42 -31.66 12.89
CA VAL A 63 -4.49 -30.42 13.66
C VAL A 63 -3.19 -29.63 13.54
N ASN A 64 -2.05 -30.28 13.79
CA ASN A 64 -0.71 -29.68 13.78
C ASN A 64 -0.61 -28.36 14.57
N GLN A 65 -1.16 -28.32 15.78
CA GLN A 65 -1.10 -27.15 16.68
C GLN A 65 -0.42 -27.48 18.01
N TYR A 66 0.23 -26.48 18.59
CA TYR A 66 0.85 -26.59 19.92
C TYR A 66 -0.18 -26.31 21.02
N ALA A 67 -0.09 -27.07 22.11
CA ALA A 67 -0.85 -26.86 23.34
C ALA A 67 0.10 -26.72 24.53
N GLU A 68 -0.10 -25.68 25.33
CA GLU A 68 0.74 -25.32 26.46
C GLU A 68 0.12 -25.68 27.81
N GLN A 69 -1.21 -25.69 27.90
CA GLN A 69 -1.96 -25.82 29.14
C GLN A 69 -3.00 -26.94 29.09
N THR A 70 -3.89 -26.95 28.10
CA THR A 70 -5.01 -27.92 28.03
C THR A 70 -5.43 -28.23 26.60
N VAL A 71 -5.91 -29.45 26.38
CA VAL A 71 -6.67 -29.81 25.17
C VAL A 71 -7.95 -30.50 25.63
N LYS A 72 -9.11 -29.98 25.23
CA LYS A 72 -10.42 -30.55 25.54
C LYS A 72 -11.30 -30.58 24.30
N PHE A 73 -12.34 -31.39 24.33
CA PHE A 73 -13.41 -31.29 23.34
C PHE A 73 -14.76 -31.15 24.03
N ASP A 74 -15.69 -30.45 23.37
CA ASP A 74 -17.08 -30.30 23.77
C ASP A 74 -18.01 -30.74 22.63
N TYR A 75 -19.21 -31.21 22.96
CA TYR A 75 -20.26 -31.46 21.97
C TYR A 75 -21.08 -30.19 21.77
N ALA A 76 -21.71 -30.02 20.60
CA ALA A 76 -22.46 -28.81 20.25
C ALA A 76 -23.53 -28.35 21.28
N LYS A 77 -24.02 -29.25 22.15
CA LYS A 77 -25.01 -28.92 23.19
C LYS A 77 -24.66 -29.41 24.60
N ASN A 78 -23.56 -30.13 24.78
CA ASN A 78 -23.17 -30.74 26.06
C ASN A 78 -21.66 -30.60 26.27
N SER A 79 -21.21 -30.44 27.52
CA SER A 79 -19.79 -30.50 27.84
C SER A 79 -19.20 -31.88 27.51
N GLY A 80 -18.00 -31.89 26.92
CA GLY A 80 -17.26 -33.10 26.58
C GLY A 80 -16.22 -33.42 27.64
N ALA A 81 -14.98 -33.68 27.24
CA ALA A 81 -13.92 -34.11 28.15
C ALA A 81 -12.55 -33.47 27.83
N VAL A 82 -11.71 -33.37 28.85
CA VAL A 82 -10.31 -32.95 28.72
C VAL A 82 -9.48 -34.15 28.25
N LEU A 83 -8.82 -33.98 27.09
CA LEU A 83 -7.93 -34.98 26.48
C LEU A 83 -6.52 -34.89 27.07
N TRP A 84 -6.05 -33.69 27.39
CA TRP A 84 -4.72 -33.47 27.98
C TRP A 84 -4.69 -32.20 28.83
N GLN A 85 -3.87 -32.20 29.88
CA GLN A 85 -3.61 -31.04 30.73
C GLN A 85 -2.15 -31.09 31.20
N ALA A 86 -1.47 -29.93 31.17
CA ALA A 86 -0.10 -29.80 31.62
C ALA A 86 0.02 -30.17 33.11
N SER A 87 0.99 -31.02 33.45
CA SER A 87 1.28 -31.36 34.85
C SER A 87 2.17 -30.27 35.46
N GLU A 88 1.75 -29.67 36.58
CA GLU A 88 2.58 -28.71 37.32
C GLU A 88 3.88 -29.42 37.81
N LYS A 89 5.04 -29.00 37.30
CA LYS A 89 6.33 -29.41 37.85
C LYS A 89 6.43 -28.88 39.29
N GLN A 90 6.34 -29.78 40.27
CA GLN A 90 6.71 -29.51 41.65
C GLN A 90 8.15 -28.95 41.65
N LYS A 91 8.30 -27.67 42.00
CA LYS A 91 9.62 -27.07 42.26
C LYS A 91 10.22 -27.80 43.46
N GLU A 92 11.25 -28.57 43.18
CA GLU A 92 12.19 -29.08 44.18
C GLU A 92 12.70 -27.89 45.00
N VAL A 93 12.30 -27.86 46.28
CA VAL A 93 12.77 -26.89 47.26
C VAL A 93 14.21 -27.26 47.59
N VAL A 94 15.16 -26.54 47.02
CA VAL A 94 16.52 -26.48 47.56
C VAL A 94 16.44 -25.59 48.80
N SER A 95 16.47 -26.23 49.97
CA SER A 95 16.57 -25.56 51.27
C SER A 95 17.82 -24.68 51.33
N PRO A 96 17.72 -23.43 51.83
CA PRO A 96 18.89 -22.61 52.11
C PRO A 96 19.55 -23.07 53.41
N GLU A 97 20.87 -23.25 53.37
CA GLU A 97 21.69 -23.34 54.58
C GLU A 97 21.61 -22.03 55.38
N SER A 98 21.55 -22.24 56.69
CA SER A 98 21.50 -21.27 57.78
C SER A 98 22.73 -20.36 57.86
N ASP A 99 22.52 -19.08 58.15
CA ASP A 99 22.85 -18.47 59.45
C ASP A 99 22.80 -16.94 59.37
N GLY A 100 22.29 -16.30 60.42
CA GLY A 100 22.46 -14.85 60.61
C GLY A 100 21.29 -14.11 61.29
N THR A 101 21.19 -14.30 62.59
CA THR A 101 20.42 -13.58 63.61
C THR A 101 20.34 -12.05 63.54
N GLY A 102 19.24 -11.48 64.07
CA GLY A 102 19.16 -10.14 64.67
C GLY A 102 17.81 -9.44 64.41
N GLU A 103 16.77 -9.68 65.21
CA GLU A 103 16.29 -8.84 66.35
C GLU A 103 15.75 -7.45 65.97
N THR A 104 14.40 -7.29 65.98
CA THR A 104 13.59 -6.43 66.91
C THR A 104 13.57 -4.93 66.53
N SER A 105 12.49 -4.14 66.63
CA SER A 105 11.25 -4.17 67.42
C SER A 105 10.43 -2.89 67.10
N ASP A 106 9.09 -2.96 67.24
CA ASP A 106 8.19 -2.00 67.94
C ASP A 106 8.07 -0.52 67.46
N VAL A 107 6.99 0.26 67.59
CA VAL A 107 5.68 0.24 68.31
C VAL A 107 4.92 1.51 67.83
N THR A 108 3.67 1.39 67.34
CA THR A 108 2.35 1.82 67.90
C THR A 108 2.03 3.31 68.18
N ASP A 109 0.73 3.61 67.95
CA ASP A 109 -0.22 4.57 68.56
C ASP A 109 -0.75 5.70 67.64
N ALA A 110 -2.03 5.76 67.23
CA ALA A 110 -3.32 5.94 67.96
C ALA A 110 -3.48 7.39 68.51
N ALA A 111 -4.58 8.16 68.41
CA ALA A 111 -5.99 7.93 68.10
C ALA A 111 -6.79 9.26 67.86
N ALA A 112 -7.92 9.15 67.13
CA ALA A 112 -9.28 9.69 67.40
C ALA A 112 -9.59 11.22 67.44
N VAL A 113 -10.82 11.77 67.23
CA VAL A 113 -12.18 11.44 66.72
C VAL A 113 -12.96 12.80 66.72
N HIS A 114 -13.92 13.06 65.82
CA HIS A 114 -15.22 13.77 66.05
C HIS A 114 -16.08 13.80 64.74
N ALA A 115 -17.13 12.96 64.61
CA ALA A 115 -18.59 13.24 64.60
C ALA A 115 -19.13 14.15 63.44
N ALA A 116 -19.70 13.63 62.31
CA ALA A 116 -21.08 13.15 62.02
C ALA A 116 -22.04 14.25 61.43
N PRO A 117 -23.15 13.96 60.69
CA PRO A 117 -23.44 12.98 59.62
C PRO A 117 -24.31 13.55 58.42
N SER A 118 -24.81 12.66 57.54
CA SER A 118 -25.76 12.82 56.39
C SER A 118 -25.13 13.23 55.05
N SER A 119 -25.42 12.63 53.89
CA SER A 119 -26.64 11.98 53.41
C SER A 119 -26.30 10.86 52.42
N ALA A 120 -27.21 9.90 52.29
CA ALA A 120 -27.08 8.68 51.51
C ALA A 120 -26.97 8.90 49.99
N GLU A 121 -26.11 8.10 49.34
CA GLU A 121 -26.42 7.57 48.00
C GLU A 121 -25.68 6.24 47.77
N HIS A 122 -26.40 5.34 47.11
CA HIS A 122 -26.09 3.93 46.89
C HIS A 122 -24.76 3.70 46.17
N ARG A 123 -23.95 2.79 46.73
CA ARG A 123 -22.79 2.20 46.08
C ARG A 123 -23.11 0.73 45.77
N PRO A 124 -23.22 0.29 44.50
CA PRO A 124 -23.13 -1.11 44.19
C PRO A 124 -21.65 -1.55 44.12
N ALA A 125 -21.45 -2.72 44.70
CA ALA A 125 -20.26 -3.56 44.80
C ALA A 125 -19.13 -3.33 43.77
N ARG A 126 -17.96 -2.96 44.30
CA ARG A 126 -16.66 -3.23 43.66
C ARG A 126 -16.39 -4.73 43.75
N THR A 127 -16.54 -5.45 42.64
CA THR A 127 -15.93 -6.76 42.45
C THR A 127 -14.42 -6.58 42.29
N ALA A 128 -13.67 -7.16 43.22
CA ALA A 128 -12.23 -7.15 43.23
C ALA A 128 -11.68 -7.93 42.02
N ARG A 129 -11.18 -7.22 41.00
CA ARG A 129 -10.32 -7.81 39.97
C ARG A 129 -8.93 -8.05 40.56
N ARG A 130 -8.48 -9.30 40.43
CA ARG A 130 -7.17 -9.82 40.81
C ARG A 130 -6.08 -8.95 40.17
N ALA A 131 -5.25 -8.34 41.02
CA ALA A 131 -3.99 -7.74 40.59
C ALA A 131 -2.97 -8.87 40.36
N GLY A 132 -2.55 -9.03 39.11
CA GLY A 132 -1.47 -9.91 38.71
C GLY A 132 -0.62 -9.22 37.62
N GLY A 133 0.62 -8.87 37.97
CA GLY A 133 1.76 -8.88 37.06
C GLY A 133 1.89 -7.76 36.00
N ASN A 134 2.33 -6.58 36.43
CA ASN A 134 3.20 -5.62 35.72
C ASN A 134 3.45 -5.79 34.20
N ALA A 135 2.62 -5.16 33.39
CA ALA A 135 3.02 -4.41 32.18
C ALA A 135 2.16 -3.14 32.14
N SER A 136 2.75 -1.98 31.86
CA SER A 136 2.05 -0.69 31.85
C SER A 136 1.38 -0.50 30.49
N GLU A 137 0.10 -0.84 30.36
CA GLU A 137 -0.62 -0.72 29.08
C GLU A 137 -0.82 0.75 28.65
N THR A 138 -0.51 1.02 27.39
CA THR A 138 -0.77 2.31 26.72
C THR A 138 -2.24 2.44 26.33
N TYR A 139 -2.72 3.67 26.05
CA TYR A 139 -4.10 3.87 25.59
C TYR A 139 -4.39 3.16 24.25
N LEU A 140 -3.38 2.96 23.40
CA LEU A 140 -3.49 2.23 22.14
C LEU A 140 -3.70 0.73 22.37
N GLU A 141 -2.97 0.13 23.32
CA GLU A 141 -3.14 -1.28 23.68
C GLU A 141 -4.52 -1.52 24.31
N LEU A 142 -4.95 -0.64 25.22
CA LEU A 142 -6.30 -0.70 25.80
C LEU A 142 -7.40 -0.60 24.73
N MET A 143 -7.22 0.27 23.74
CA MET A 143 -8.15 0.44 22.63
C MET A 143 -8.14 -0.75 21.65
N ASN A 144 -6.97 -1.38 21.42
CA ASN A 144 -6.85 -2.52 20.52
C ASN A 144 -7.38 -3.82 21.15
N ASN A 145 -7.32 -3.93 22.48
CA ASN A 145 -7.81 -5.07 23.25
C ASN A 145 -9.28 -4.92 23.67
N ASP A 146 -9.98 -3.86 23.26
CA ASP A 146 -11.40 -3.66 23.59
C ASP A 146 -12.26 -4.77 22.94
N GLU A 147 -13.19 -5.35 23.70
CA GLU A 147 -14.02 -6.48 23.26
C GLU A 147 -14.96 -6.13 22.08
N PHE A 148 -15.25 -4.84 21.87
CA PHE A 148 -16.13 -4.38 20.79
C PHE A 148 -15.40 -3.50 19.78
N PHE A 149 -14.61 -2.55 20.25
CA PHE A 149 -13.88 -1.61 19.43
C PHE A 149 -12.46 -2.08 19.12
N GLY A 150 -11.99 -3.21 19.63
CA GLY A 150 -10.67 -3.76 19.32
C GLY A 150 -10.52 -4.09 17.84
N ILE A 151 -9.29 -4.03 17.33
CA ILE A 151 -9.02 -4.28 15.90
C ILE A 151 -9.50 -5.70 15.54
N GLU A 152 -9.11 -6.69 16.34
CA GLU A 152 -9.50 -8.09 16.12
C GLU A 152 -11.02 -8.30 16.24
N ALA A 153 -11.68 -7.60 17.16
CA ALA A 153 -13.14 -7.67 17.34
C ALA A 153 -13.90 -7.11 16.13
N VAL A 154 -13.48 -5.95 15.62
CA VAL A 154 -14.04 -5.31 14.43
C VAL A 154 -13.81 -6.19 13.20
N GLU A 155 -12.57 -6.62 12.97
CA GLU A 155 -12.23 -7.47 11.82
C GLU A 155 -12.99 -8.81 11.85
N THR A 156 -13.14 -9.41 13.03
CA THR A 156 -13.88 -10.67 13.18
C THR A 156 -15.36 -10.47 12.83
N TYR A 157 -15.96 -9.37 13.29
CA TYR A 157 -17.33 -9.03 12.94
C TYR A 157 -17.51 -8.78 11.45
N VAL A 158 -16.65 -7.94 10.85
CA VAL A 158 -16.69 -7.60 9.42
C VAL A 158 -16.52 -8.85 8.57
N ARG A 159 -15.52 -9.68 8.86
CA ARG A 159 -15.28 -10.95 8.16
C ARG A 159 -16.48 -11.89 8.24
N LYS A 160 -17.13 -11.97 9.41
CA LYS A 160 -18.32 -12.80 9.60
C LYS A 160 -19.52 -12.27 8.80
N ALA A 161 -19.76 -10.96 8.81
CA ALA A 161 -20.84 -10.34 8.05
C ALA A 161 -20.62 -10.47 6.54
N ASP A 162 -19.39 -10.24 6.05
CA ASP A 162 -19.04 -10.39 4.63
C ASP A 162 -19.12 -11.86 4.18
N ALA A 163 -18.68 -12.81 5.01
CA ALA A 163 -18.84 -14.23 4.71
C ALA A 163 -20.32 -14.64 4.58
N TYR A 164 -21.20 -14.10 5.42
CA TYR A 164 -22.64 -14.31 5.27
C TYR A 164 -23.20 -13.63 4.01
N ALA A 165 -22.73 -12.43 3.68
CA ALA A 165 -23.16 -11.72 2.48
C ALA A 165 -22.78 -12.46 1.19
N GLU A 166 -21.55 -12.98 1.13
CA GLU A 166 -21.03 -13.75 0.00
C GLU A 166 -21.75 -15.10 -0.14
N ALA A 167 -21.89 -15.83 0.97
CA ALA A 167 -22.60 -17.11 0.98
C ALA A 167 -24.10 -16.98 0.67
N LEU A 168 -24.76 -15.92 1.16
CA LEU A 168 -26.16 -15.62 0.81
C LEU A 168 -26.30 -15.28 -0.68
N SER A 169 -25.36 -14.53 -1.25
CA SER A 169 -25.37 -14.17 -2.67
C SER A 169 -25.17 -15.38 -3.58
N ALA A 170 -24.35 -16.34 -3.14
CA ALA A 170 -24.07 -17.58 -3.85
C ALA A 170 -25.09 -18.71 -3.60
N SER A 171 -26.00 -18.56 -2.63
CA SER A 171 -26.98 -19.60 -2.30
C SER A 171 -28.03 -19.77 -3.39
N ALA A 172 -28.31 -21.03 -3.73
CA ALA A 172 -29.39 -21.39 -4.65
C ALA A 172 -30.79 -21.10 -4.07
N ASP A 173 -30.93 -21.20 -2.75
CA ASP A 173 -32.14 -20.83 -2.01
C ASP A 173 -31.77 -19.82 -0.93
N LYS A 174 -32.00 -18.53 -1.24
CA LYS A 174 -31.63 -17.42 -0.38
C LYS A 174 -32.50 -17.35 0.89
N ASN A 175 -33.78 -17.71 0.79
CA ASN A 175 -34.71 -17.71 1.92
C ASN A 175 -34.35 -18.81 2.92
N GLN A 176 -34.09 -20.03 2.44
CA GLN A 176 -33.66 -21.12 3.30
C GLN A 176 -32.31 -20.81 3.96
N PHE A 177 -31.38 -20.19 3.24
CA PHE A 177 -30.09 -19.77 3.79
C PHE A 177 -30.23 -18.77 4.95
N ILE A 178 -31.13 -17.77 4.80
CA ILE A 178 -31.44 -16.78 5.85
C ILE A 178 -31.96 -17.47 7.12
N ILE A 179 -32.77 -18.52 6.98
CA ILE A 179 -33.33 -19.30 8.09
C ILE A 179 -32.25 -20.19 8.72
N ASP A 180 -31.48 -20.94 7.91
CA ASP A 180 -30.50 -21.92 8.39
C ASP A 180 -29.35 -21.28 9.18
N HIS A 181 -29.02 -20.01 8.88
CA HIS A 181 -27.95 -19.26 9.53
C HIS A 181 -28.46 -18.17 10.49
N ASP A 182 -29.77 -18.14 10.76
CA ASP A 182 -30.43 -17.17 11.67
C ASP A 182 -30.02 -15.70 11.40
N LEU A 183 -29.88 -15.31 10.11
CA LEU A 183 -29.31 -14.01 9.75
C LEU A 183 -30.13 -12.84 10.28
N LYS A 184 -31.46 -13.00 10.45
CA LYS A 184 -32.32 -11.98 11.05
C LYS A 184 -31.99 -11.74 12.52
N ALA A 185 -31.73 -12.80 13.28
CA ALA A 185 -31.36 -12.68 14.69
C ALA A 185 -29.95 -12.08 14.82
N PHE A 186 -29.02 -12.49 13.94
CA PHE A 186 -27.69 -11.88 13.88
C PHE A 186 -27.76 -10.37 13.60
N LEU A 187 -28.49 -9.95 12.57
CA LEU A 187 -28.65 -8.53 12.23
C LEU A 187 -29.32 -7.73 13.35
N LEU A 188 -30.41 -8.25 13.93
CA LEU A 188 -31.09 -7.57 15.04
C LEU A 188 -30.17 -7.35 16.24
N ASN A 189 -29.45 -8.39 16.67
CA ASN A 189 -28.50 -8.28 17.77
C ASN A 189 -27.35 -7.31 17.44
N SER A 190 -26.92 -7.28 16.18
CA SER A 190 -25.80 -6.45 15.75
C SER A 190 -26.16 -4.97 15.75
N ILE A 191 -27.34 -4.59 15.25
CA ILE A 191 -27.76 -3.18 15.25
C ILE A 191 -28.05 -2.68 16.66
N GLU A 192 -28.66 -3.50 17.52
CA GLU A 192 -28.87 -3.17 18.94
C GLU A 192 -27.54 -2.96 19.67
N GLU A 193 -26.52 -3.77 19.36
CA GLU A 193 -25.18 -3.62 19.93
C GLU A 193 -24.45 -2.38 19.40
N ILE A 194 -24.51 -2.13 18.10
CA ILE A 194 -23.91 -0.96 17.43
C ILE A 194 -24.51 0.34 17.98
N ASP A 195 -25.84 0.44 18.07
CA ASP A 195 -26.50 1.65 18.55
C ASP A 195 -26.20 1.91 20.02
N ARG A 196 -26.23 0.86 20.86
CA ARG A 196 -25.81 0.98 22.27
C ARG A 196 -24.36 1.46 22.37
N LYS A 197 -23.44 0.88 21.59
CA LYS A 197 -22.01 1.20 21.65
C LYS A 197 -21.70 2.59 21.11
N ARG A 198 -22.48 3.10 20.14
CA ARG A 198 -22.37 4.47 19.64
C ARG A 198 -22.51 5.51 20.75
N GLU A 199 -23.50 5.33 21.63
CA GLU A 199 -23.74 6.24 22.75
C GLU A 199 -22.64 6.14 23.83
N GLU A 200 -22.00 4.98 23.94
CA GLU A 200 -20.93 4.71 24.91
C GLU A 200 -19.55 5.27 24.50
N ILE A 201 -19.31 5.60 23.22
CA ILE A 201 -18.00 6.05 22.69
C ILE A 201 -17.36 7.16 23.54
N PRO A 202 -18.06 8.26 23.91
CA PRO A 202 -17.44 9.33 24.70
C PRO A 202 -17.05 8.89 26.11
N GLN A 203 -17.71 7.88 26.68
CA GLN A 203 -17.39 7.33 27.98
C GLN A 203 -16.21 6.35 27.89
N VAL A 204 -16.24 5.43 26.92
CA VAL A 204 -15.16 4.46 26.66
C VAL A 204 -13.85 5.18 26.35
N ALA A 205 -13.89 6.24 25.53
CA ALA A 205 -12.70 7.04 25.23
C ALA A 205 -12.10 7.71 26.47
N ARG A 206 -12.95 8.23 27.37
CA ARG A 206 -12.49 8.82 28.64
C ARG A 206 -11.93 7.77 29.57
N GLU A 207 -12.53 6.59 29.62
CA GLU A 207 -12.06 5.46 30.43
C GLU A 207 -10.69 4.95 29.96
N ILE A 208 -10.50 4.74 28.65
CA ILE A 208 -9.24 4.34 28.04
C ILE A 208 -8.11 5.33 28.37
N VAL A 209 -8.37 6.63 28.19
CA VAL A 209 -7.37 7.68 28.48
C VAL A 209 -7.08 7.77 29.98
N SER A 210 -8.11 7.67 30.84
CA SER A 210 -7.94 7.75 32.30
C SER A 210 -7.25 6.52 32.91
N THR A 211 -7.35 5.36 32.28
CA THR A 211 -6.76 4.10 32.74
C THR A 211 -5.30 3.97 32.28
N SER A 212 -4.91 4.68 31.22
CA SER A 212 -3.51 4.76 30.77
C SER A 212 -2.62 5.51 31.76
N LYS A 213 -1.43 4.99 32.10
CA LYS A 213 -0.47 5.70 32.94
C LYS A 213 0.22 6.82 32.15
N ALA A 214 -0.23 8.06 32.38
CA ALA A 214 0.38 9.25 31.80
C ALA A 214 1.66 9.66 32.54
N THR A 215 2.82 9.32 31.97
CA THR A 215 4.05 10.13 32.13
C THR A 215 4.34 11.01 30.91
N ALA A 216 3.51 10.96 29.86
CA ALA A 216 3.77 11.69 28.61
C ALA A 216 2.52 12.26 27.91
N ILE A 217 1.40 12.46 28.60
CA ILE A 217 0.22 13.09 27.97
C ILE A 217 0.23 14.60 28.26
N SER A 218 0.81 15.38 27.34
CA SER A 218 0.86 16.84 27.45
C SER A 218 -0.53 17.50 27.35
N ASN A 219 -1.52 16.81 26.77
CA ASN A 219 -2.90 17.29 26.68
C ASN A 219 -3.94 16.12 26.58
N PRO A 220 -4.58 15.70 27.69
CA PRO A 220 -5.49 14.56 27.72
C PRO A 220 -6.79 14.79 26.92
N GLU A 221 -7.23 16.04 26.74
CA GLU A 221 -8.43 16.34 25.94
C GLU A 221 -8.22 16.05 24.45
N ILE A 222 -7.01 16.32 23.95
CA ILE A 222 -6.63 16.00 22.56
C ILE A 222 -6.60 14.49 22.35
N VAL A 223 -6.02 13.74 23.30
CA VAL A 223 -5.98 12.26 23.21
C VAL A 223 -7.39 11.66 23.28
N VAL A 224 -8.27 12.17 24.14
CA VAL A 224 -9.69 11.75 24.16
C VAL A 224 -10.34 11.99 22.80
N LYS A 225 -10.10 13.14 22.15
CA LYS A 225 -10.64 13.41 20.81
C LYS A 225 -10.16 12.40 19.77
N TYR A 226 -8.86 12.07 19.76
CA TYR A 226 -8.30 11.05 18.86
C TYR A 226 -8.86 9.65 19.11
N VAL A 227 -9.03 9.27 20.38
CA VAL A 227 -9.66 7.99 20.73
C VAL A 227 -11.11 7.98 20.27
N VAL A 228 -11.89 9.04 20.52
CA VAL A 228 -13.27 9.16 20.02
C VAL A 228 -13.33 9.03 18.49
N GLU A 229 -12.45 9.70 17.76
CA GLU A 229 -12.39 9.60 16.29
C GLU A 229 -12.08 8.17 15.83
N THR A 230 -11.11 7.51 16.48
CA THR A 230 -10.74 6.13 16.17
C THR A 230 -11.88 5.15 16.45
N LEU A 231 -12.53 5.27 17.62
CA LEU A 231 -13.68 4.43 17.98
C LEU A 231 -14.86 4.64 17.02
N ASN A 232 -15.10 5.88 16.56
CA ASN A 232 -16.13 6.16 15.55
C ASN A 232 -15.81 5.52 14.20
N ASN A 233 -14.56 5.58 13.74
CA ASN A 233 -14.16 4.91 12.50
C ASN A 233 -14.34 3.39 12.60
N ARG A 234 -13.98 2.80 13.73
CA ARG A 234 -14.17 1.36 13.99
C ARG A 234 -15.65 0.96 14.11
N LEU A 235 -16.48 1.81 14.70
CA LEU A 235 -17.93 1.62 14.70
C LEU A 235 -18.47 1.63 13.27
N ARG A 236 -18.00 2.59 12.45
CA ARG A 236 -18.40 2.72 11.05
C ARG A 236 -18.05 1.50 10.22
N ASP A 237 -16.90 0.87 10.43
CA ASP A 237 -16.55 -0.37 9.74
C ASP A 237 -17.56 -1.50 10.03
N ARG A 238 -18.07 -1.57 11.28
CA ARG A 238 -19.12 -2.53 11.66
C ARG A 238 -20.49 -2.14 11.09
N GLU A 239 -20.83 -0.85 11.04
CA GLU A 239 -22.04 -0.34 10.38
C GLU A 239 -22.04 -0.67 8.89
N ASP A 240 -20.96 -0.37 8.18
CA ASP A 240 -20.84 -0.61 6.75
C ASP A 240 -20.97 -2.12 6.43
N ALA A 241 -20.42 -2.99 7.28
CA ALA A 241 -20.56 -4.45 7.13
C ALA A 241 -21.97 -4.95 7.49
N TYR A 242 -22.60 -4.34 8.50
CA TYR A 242 -24.01 -4.58 8.84
C TYR A 242 -24.91 -4.22 7.67
N ASP A 243 -24.78 -3.00 7.13
CA ASP A 243 -25.62 -2.46 6.07
C ASP A 243 -25.53 -3.32 4.81
N ARG A 244 -24.32 -3.74 4.41
CA ARG A 244 -24.13 -4.67 3.27
C ARG A 244 -24.94 -5.96 3.42
N LEU A 245 -24.88 -6.59 4.59
CA LEU A 245 -25.61 -7.84 4.84
C LEU A 245 -27.12 -7.58 4.97
N ASN A 246 -27.50 -6.50 5.65
CA ASN A 246 -28.89 -6.13 5.86
C ASN A 246 -29.61 -5.81 4.54
N ASP A 247 -28.95 -5.09 3.63
CA ASP A 247 -29.47 -4.77 2.30
C ASP A 247 -29.75 -6.03 1.49
N LEU A 248 -28.84 -7.01 1.55
CA LEU A 248 -29.03 -8.30 0.87
C LEU A 248 -30.19 -9.11 1.48
N VAL A 249 -30.27 -9.19 2.81
CA VAL A 249 -31.35 -9.91 3.51
C VAL A 249 -32.71 -9.24 3.30
N SER A 250 -32.74 -7.91 3.21
CA SER A 250 -33.95 -7.13 2.96
C SER A 250 -34.40 -7.25 1.51
N GLY A 251 -33.44 -7.22 0.56
CA GLY A 251 -33.72 -7.38 -0.87
C GLY A 251 -34.34 -8.74 -1.23
N VAL A 252 -33.96 -9.82 -0.54
CA VAL A 252 -34.58 -11.15 -0.72
C VAL A 252 -36.06 -11.14 -0.31
N GLN A 253 -36.43 -10.38 0.72
CA GLN A 253 -37.82 -10.30 1.19
C GLN A 253 -38.70 -9.41 0.29
N GLU A 254 -38.12 -8.40 -0.37
CA GLU A 254 -38.83 -7.57 -1.34
C GLU A 254 -39.14 -8.31 -2.65
N GLU A 255 -38.32 -9.29 -3.04
CA GLU A 255 -38.61 -10.15 -4.21
C GLU A 255 -39.82 -11.07 -3.97
N ASP A 256 -40.00 -11.58 -2.74
CA ASP A 256 -41.17 -12.40 -2.35
C ASP A 256 -42.44 -11.57 -2.07
N ALA A 257 -42.29 -10.29 -1.70
CA ALA A 257 -43.41 -9.40 -1.40
C ALA A 257 -44.09 -8.79 -2.63
N ARG A 258 -43.53 -8.99 -3.84
CA ARG A 258 -44.20 -8.58 -5.08
C ARG A 258 -45.36 -9.55 -5.35
N PRO A 259 -46.63 -9.08 -5.37
CA PRO A 259 -47.71 -9.95 -5.81
C PRO A 259 -47.41 -10.34 -7.26
N HIS A 260 -47.17 -11.62 -7.50
CA HIS A 260 -47.17 -12.15 -8.86
C HIS A 260 -48.50 -11.75 -9.51
N PRO A 261 -48.50 -10.92 -10.57
CA PRO A 261 -49.72 -10.75 -11.32
C PRO A 261 -50.05 -12.11 -11.91
N LEU A 262 -51.25 -12.60 -11.63
CA LEU A 262 -51.91 -13.68 -12.35
C LEU A 262 -52.04 -13.23 -13.82
N THR A 263 -50.95 -13.32 -14.58
CA THR A 263 -50.99 -13.27 -16.04
C THR A 263 -51.17 -14.70 -16.52
N LEU A 264 -52.44 -15.09 -16.65
CA LEU A 264 -52.84 -15.98 -17.74
C LEU A 264 -52.47 -15.28 -19.04
N ASP A 265 -51.25 -15.48 -19.56
CA ASP A 265 -50.93 -15.42 -20.99
C ASP A 265 -49.45 -15.74 -21.21
N GLY A 266 -49.17 -16.82 -21.93
CA GLY A 266 -47.81 -17.17 -22.38
C GLY A 266 -47.54 -18.67 -22.53
N GLY A 267 -48.26 -19.53 -21.80
CA GLY A 267 -48.11 -20.98 -21.92
C GLY A 267 -48.55 -21.50 -23.29
N LEU A 268 -49.75 -21.14 -23.74
CA LEU A 268 -50.33 -21.66 -24.99
C LEU A 268 -49.62 -21.15 -26.26
N VAL A 269 -49.08 -19.93 -26.25
CA VAL A 269 -48.39 -19.36 -27.42
C VAL A 269 -47.00 -19.99 -27.58
N ASN A 270 -46.28 -20.24 -26.48
CA ASN A 270 -44.99 -20.92 -26.56
C ASN A 270 -45.15 -22.38 -26.99
N TYR A 271 -46.18 -23.10 -26.52
CA TYR A 271 -46.46 -24.45 -27.04
C TYR A 271 -46.91 -24.43 -28.51
N ALA A 272 -47.64 -23.41 -28.96
CA ALA A 272 -48.01 -23.26 -30.37
C ALA A 272 -46.80 -22.95 -31.26
N VAL A 273 -45.88 -22.08 -30.83
CA VAL A 273 -44.64 -21.75 -31.55
C VAL A 273 -43.71 -22.96 -31.59
N VAL A 274 -43.54 -23.66 -30.47
CA VAL A 274 -42.74 -24.89 -30.40
C VAL A 274 -43.37 -25.99 -31.27
N ALA A 275 -44.70 -26.14 -31.29
CA ALA A 275 -45.39 -27.09 -32.16
C ALA A 275 -45.25 -26.75 -33.65
N VAL A 276 -45.29 -25.47 -34.03
CA VAL A 276 -45.04 -25.02 -35.42
C VAL A 276 -43.59 -25.25 -35.82
N ILE A 277 -42.62 -24.99 -34.94
CA ILE A 277 -41.20 -25.31 -35.18
C ILE A 277 -41.03 -26.82 -35.34
N PHE A 278 -41.66 -27.64 -34.50
CA PHE A 278 -41.64 -29.10 -34.62
C PHE A 278 -42.27 -29.59 -35.92
N LEU A 279 -43.37 -28.96 -36.37
CA LEU A 279 -44.05 -29.29 -37.62
C LEU A 279 -43.17 -28.94 -38.84
N ILE A 280 -42.50 -27.79 -38.81
CA ILE A 280 -41.54 -27.37 -39.85
C ILE A 280 -40.34 -28.33 -39.87
N LEU A 281 -39.84 -28.76 -38.71
CA LEU A 281 -38.76 -29.75 -38.58
C LEU A 281 -39.18 -31.12 -39.13
N LEU A 282 -40.42 -31.56 -38.86
CA LEU A 282 -41.00 -32.79 -39.41
C LEU A 282 -41.13 -32.72 -40.93
N ILE A 283 -41.61 -31.60 -41.47
CA ILE A 283 -41.70 -31.38 -42.93
C ILE A 283 -40.29 -31.36 -43.55
N TRP A 284 -39.32 -30.73 -42.89
CA TRP A 284 -37.91 -30.72 -43.33
C TRP A 284 -37.29 -32.12 -43.30
N ILE A 285 -37.58 -32.93 -42.29
CA ILE A 285 -37.13 -34.33 -42.21
C ILE A 285 -37.74 -35.16 -43.33
N ILE A 286 -39.03 -35.00 -43.63
CA ILE A 286 -39.71 -35.68 -44.75
C ILE A 286 -39.12 -35.25 -46.12
N VAL A 287 -38.83 -33.96 -46.30
CA VAL A 287 -38.17 -33.43 -47.51
C VAL A 287 -36.70 -33.89 -47.60
N ALA A 288 -36.00 -34.03 -46.48
CA ALA A 288 -34.62 -34.53 -46.44
C ALA A 288 -34.54 -36.04 -46.72
N ILE A 289 -35.50 -36.82 -46.24
CA ILE A 289 -35.60 -38.27 -46.51
C ILE A 289 -35.96 -38.54 -47.98
N SER A 290 -36.81 -37.71 -48.60
CA SER A 290 -37.13 -37.82 -50.04
C SER A 290 -35.97 -37.37 -50.96
N LYS A 291 -35.10 -36.47 -50.51
CA LYS A 291 -33.88 -36.05 -51.25
C LYS A 291 -32.67 -36.99 -51.05
N LYS A 292 -32.65 -37.82 -50.00
CA LYS A 292 -31.55 -38.77 -49.70
C LYS A 292 -31.56 -40.09 -50.49
N LYS A 293 -32.49 -40.29 -51.44
CA LYS A 293 -32.39 -41.40 -52.42
C LYS A 293 -31.37 -41.17 -53.55
N LYS A 294 -30.66 -40.04 -53.60
CA LYS A 294 -29.79 -39.71 -54.75
C LYS A 294 -28.34 -39.29 -54.48
N SER A 295 -27.83 -39.39 -53.26
CA SER A 295 -26.38 -39.18 -53.06
C SER A 295 -25.88 -39.96 -51.85
N ARG A 296 -25.24 -41.10 -52.13
CA ARG A 296 -24.46 -41.90 -51.20
C ARG A 296 -23.08 -42.07 -51.83
N LYS A 297 -22.06 -41.43 -51.25
CA LYS A 297 -20.63 -41.80 -51.23
C LYS A 297 -19.92 -40.77 -50.34
N GLU A 298 -19.65 -41.11 -49.09
CA GLU A 298 -18.42 -41.72 -48.55
C GLU A 298 -17.67 -40.62 -47.77
N GLN A 299 -17.73 -40.66 -46.43
CA GLN A 299 -16.70 -41.14 -45.49
C GLN A 299 -15.61 -40.07 -45.25
N HIS A 300 -15.12 -39.77 -44.04
CA HIS A 300 -15.28 -40.32 -42.69
C HIS A 300 -14.69 -39.31 -41.69
N GLN A 301 -15.23 -39.28 -40.46
CA GLN A 301 -14.61 -39.17 -39.12
C GLN A 301 -13.28 -38.39 -38.92
N ALA A 302 -12.98 -37.74 -37.79
CA ALA A 302 -13.60 -37.39 -36.49
C ALA A 302 -12.54 -36.46 -35.80
N VAL A 303 -12.78 -35.61 -34.79
CA VAL A 303 -13.16 -35.93 -33.41
C VAL A 303 -13.43 -34.59 -32.66
N ALA A 304 -14.53 -34.63 -31.89
CA ALA A 304 -14.89 -33.97 -30.63
C ALA A 304 -14.62 -32.47 -30.36
N ASP A 305 -15.75 -31.76 -30.27
CA ASP A 305 -16.05 -30.66 -29.36
C ASP A 305 -15.81 -31.01 -27.87
N VAL A 306 -15.45 -29.99 -27.09
CA VAL A 306 -16.25 -29.63 -25.89
C VAL A 306 -16.33 -28.10 -25.79
N HIS A 307 -17.51 -27.55 -26.07
CA HIS A 307 -17.96 -26.25 -25.58
C HIS A 307 -18.47 -26.41 -24.15
N VAL A 308 -18.04 -25.53 -23.24
CA VAL A 308 -18.75 -25.22 -22.01
C VAL A 308 -19.08 -23.73 -22.04
N HIS A 309 -20.36 -23.44 -21.85
CA HIS A 309 -20.95 -22.10 -21.76
C HIS A 309 -20.92 -21.59 -20.31
N GLN A 310 -20.62 -20.29 -20.18
CA GLN A 310 -21.21 -19.30 -19.23
C GLN A 310 -20.83 -19.40 -17.73
N ASP A 311 -20.68 -18.33 -16.93
CA ASP A 311 -21.04 -16.91 -17.07
C ASP A 311 -20.20 -16.03 -16.10
N ASP A 312 -20.32 -14.71 -16.30
CA ASP A 312 -19.77 -13.57 -15.58
C ASP A 312 -19.87 -13.58 -14.04
N ALA A 313 -18.74 -13.35 -13.37
CA ALA A 313 -18.59 -12.51 -12.16
C ALA A 313 -17.09 -12.42 -11.80
N ASN A 314 -16.29 -11.83 -12.68
CA ASN A 314 -14.93 -11.44 -12.32
C ASN A 314 -14.57 -10.27 -13.23
N GLN A 315 -14.52 -9.05 -12.70
CA GLN A 315 -14.04 -7.88 -13.45
C GLN A 315 -12.54 -8.03 -13.66
N ALA A 316 -12.19 -8.88 -14.62
CA ALA A 316 -10.87 -9.01 -15.18
C ALA A 316 -10.41 -7.61 -15.62
N ILE A 317 -9.21 -7.24 -15.18
CA ILE A 317 -8.51 -6.06 -15.69
C ILE A 317 -8.17 -6.32 -17.15
N VAL A 318 -9.14 -6.05 -18.02
CA VAL A 318 -8.91 -5.95 -19.45
C VAL A 318 -8.90 -4.47 -19.75
N VAL A 319 -7.71 -3.88 -19.80
CA VAL A 319 -7.52 -2.61 -20.50
C VAL A 319 -7.79 -2.91 -21.98
N ARG A 320 -9.06 -2.83 -22.40
CA ARG A 320 -9.44 -2.90 -23.81
C ARG A 320 -8.86 -1.67 -24.50
N ARG A 321 -7.62 -1.81 -24.98
CA ARG A 321 -6.94 -0.91 -25.90
C ARG A 321 -7.73 -0.90 -27.21
N ARG A 322 -8.74 -0.03 -27.34
CA ARG A 322 -9.19 0.41 -28.67
C ARG A 322 -8.11 1.33 -29.24
N THR A 323 -7.01 0.76 -29.70
CA THR A 323 -6.02 1.46 -30.52
C THR A 323 -6.56 1.53 -31.94
N THR A 324 -6.98 2.73 -32.35
CA THR A 324 -6.89 3.11 -33.76
C THR A 324 -5.39 3.18 -34.07
N SER A 325 -4.87 2.10 -34.65
CA SER A 325 -3.45 1.81 -34.78
C SER A 325 -2.80 2.65 -35.87
N ILE A 326 -1.90 3.53 -35.46
CA ILE A 326 -0.63 3.67 -36.17
C ILE A 326 0.39 3.10 -35.20
N LEU A 327 0.82 1.86 -35.42
CA LEU A 327 1.92 1.24 -34.66
C LEU A 327 3.14 2.16 -34.78
N LYS A 328 3.60 2.69 -33.65
CA LYS A 328 4.76 3.59 -33.58
C LYS A 328 6.06 2.78 -33.60
N LYS A 329 7.18 3.44 -33.92
CA LYS A 329 8.48 2.75 -33.99
C LYS A 329 8.83 2.23 -32.58
N GLN A 330 9.15 0.95 -32.49
CA GLN A 330 9.67 0.32 -31.28
C GLN A 330 11.20 0.36 -31.33
N SER A 331 11.84 1.17 -30.49
CA SER A 331 13.29 1.39 -30.54
C SER A 331 13.83 1.98 -29.23
N LEU A 332 15.08 1.60 -28.93
CA LEU A 332 15.91 2.12 -27.83
C LEU A 332 17.23 2.73 -28.33
N GLU A 333 17.37 3.03 -29.63
CA GLU A 333 18.63 3.51 -30.22
C GLU A 333 19.18 4.79 -29.54
N ASP A 334 18.31 5.69 -29.11
CA ASP A 334 18.65 6.94 -28.39
C ASP A 334 18.89 6.75 -26.88
N VAL A 335 18.64 5.54 -26.37
CA VAL A 335 18.83 5.16 -24.96
C VAL A 335 20.16 4.44 -24.77
N VAL A 336 20.56 3.60 -25.73
CA VAL A 336 21.84 2.90 -25.69
C VAL A 336 22.98 3.92 -25.70
N ASP A 337 23.95 3.74 -24.81
CA ASP A 337 25.12 4.63 -24.60
C ASP A 337 24.79 6.07 -24.18
N ASN A 338 23.54 6.35 -23.82
CA ASN A 338 23.14 7.68 -23.35
C ASN A 338 23.50 7.86 -21.86
N PRO A 339 24.34 8.86 -21.49
CA PRO A 339 24.78 9.06 -20.11
C PRO A 339 23.67 9.46 -19.14
N ALA A 340 22.49 9.85 -19.64
CA ALA A 340 21.30 10.11 -18.83
C ALA A 340 20.61 8.83 -18.33
N TYR A 341 21.05 7.64 -18.77
CA TYR A 341 20.45 6.36 -18.41
C TYR A 341 21.44 5.48 -17.66
N LEU A 342 21.01 4.99 -16.50
CA LEU A 342 21.73 3.97 -15.75
C LEU A 342 21.42 2.61 -16.37
N VAL A 343 22.45 1.86 -16.75
CA VAL A 343 22.29 0.51 -17.27
C VAL A 343 22.33 -0.47 -16.11
N VAL A 344 21.26 -1.25 -15.95
CA VAL A 344 21.21 -2.40 -15.05
C VAL A 344 21.20 -3.66 -15.91
N GLU A 345 22.28 -4.44 -15.85
CA GLU A 345 22.39 -5.75 -16.48
C GLU A 345 21.72 -6.79 -15.57
N THR A 346 20.70 -7.48 -16.07
CA THR A 346 19.94 -8.41 -15.22
C THR A 346 20.75 -9.61 -14.76
N SER A 347 21.74 -10.01 -15.57
CA SER A 347 22.71 -11.06 -15.22
C SER A 347 23.50 -10.77 -13.93
N ASP A 348 23.56 -9.51 -13.50
CA ASP A 348 24.25 -9.13 -12.25
C ASP A 348 23.48 -9.56 -10.99
N PHE A 349 22.17 -9.80 -11.11
CA PHE A 349 21.31 -10.17 -9.97
C PHE A 349 20.46 -11.43 -10.20
N VAL A 350 20.15 -11.80 -11.44
CA VAL A 350 19.40 -13.03 -11.82
C VAL A 350 19.89 -13.55 -13.17
N GLN A 351 20.26 -14.83 -13.24
CA GLN A 351 20.77 -15.43 -14.48
C GLN A 351 19.70 -15.72 -15.55
N ASP A 352 18.49 -16.10 -15.14
CA ASP A 352 17.42 -16.55 -16.05
C ASP A 352 16.33 -15.50 -16.27
N SER A 353 16.67 -14.22 -16.28
CA SER A 353 15.69 -13.17 -16.57
C SER A 353 15.31 -13.17 -18.06
N ALA A 354 14.03 -12.91 -18.36
CA ALA A 354 13.56 -12.63 -19.70
C ALA A 354 13.97 -11.24 -20.18
N VAL A 355 14.29 -10.32 -19.26
CA VAL A 355 14.87 -9.02 -19.56
C VAL A 355 16.38 -9.14 -19.44
N ARG A 356 17.14 -8.64 -20.40
CA ARG A 356 18.61 -8.59 -20.39
C ARG A 356 19.11 -7.28 -19.79
N ARG A 357 18.56 -6.15 -20.23
CA ARG A 357 18.95 -4.81 -19.75
C ARG A 357 17.76 -3.96 -19.36
N ILE A 358 17.93 -3.21 -18.28
CA ILE A 358 17.01 -2.17 -17.82
C ILE A 358 17.75 -0.83 -17.86
N TYR A 359 17.33 0.08 -18.73
CA TYR A 359 17.87 1.43 -18.84
C TYR A 359 17.01 2.40 -18.02
N VAL A 360 17.52 2.86 -16.88
CA VAL A 360 16.77 3.72 -15.95
C VAL A 360 17.19 5.18 -16.13
N LYS A 361 16.28 6.03 -16.59
CA LYS A 361 16.55 7.46 -16.81
C LYS A 361 16.79 8.18 -15.48
N ASN A 362 17.79 9.05 -15.42
CA ASN A 362 18.14 9.82 -14.22
C ASN A 362 16.94 10.58 -13.62
N SER A 363 16.12 11.24 -14.45
CA SER A 363 14.91 11.93 -14.00
C SER A 363 13.90 10.99 -13.35
N CYS A 364 13.75 9.78 -13.88
CA CYS A 364 12.84 8.77 -13.32
C CYS A 364 13.32 8.32 -11.93
N ILE A 365 14.62 8.11 -11.73
CA ILE A 365 15.18 7.75 -10.42
C ILE A 365 14.90 8.85 -9.39
N LYS A 366 15.09 10.12 -9.78
CA LYS A 366 14.80 11.27 -8.91
C LYS A 366 13.32 11.35 -8.54
N ASP A 367 12.42 11.15 -9.50
CA ASP A 367 10.98 11.14 -9.26
C ASP A 367 10.58 10.04 -8.25
N ILE A 368 11.16 8.84 -8.38
CA ILE A 368 10.92 7.71 -7.47
C ILE A 368 11.52 7.98 -6.08
N TYR A 369 12.74 8.52 -6.01
CA TYR A 369 13.37 8.86 -4.73
C TYR A 369 12.56 9.92 -3.97
N ASN A 370 12.05 10.94 -4.67
CA ASN A 370 11.26 12.00 -4.08
C ASN A 370 9.92 11.50 -3.51
N LEU A 371 9.29 10.51 -4.14
CA LEU A 371 8.09 9.86 -3.62
C LEU A 371 8.30 9.38 -2.18
N TYR A 372 9.34 8.57 -1.96
CA TYR A 372 9.62 8.01 -0.64
C TYR A 372 10.23 9.00 0.34
N ALA A 373 10.92 10.04 -0.15
CA ALA A 373 11.40 11.12 0.69
C ALA A 373 10.24 11.91 1.32
N GLU A 374 9.07 12.00 0.67
CA GLU A 374 7.86 12.59 1.26
C GLU A 374 7.28 11.68 2.35
N ASP A 375 7.25 10.36 2.14
CA ASP A 375 6.78 9.40 3.15
C ASP A 375 7.64 9.42 4.41
N LEU A 376 8.97 9.51 4.27
CA LEU A 376 9.90 9.59 5.39
C LEU A 376 9.79 10.90 6.20
N ARG A 377 9.15 11.95 5.65
CA ARG A 377 8.87 13.20 6.40
C ARG A 377 7.66 13.05 7.31
N ASN A 378 6.80 12.05 7.10
CA ASN A 378 5.66 11.77 7.95
C ASN A 378 6.09 10.86 9.11
N ALA A 379 6.43 11.47 10.25
CA ALA A 379 7.07 10.80 11.39
C ALA A 379 6.20 9.75 12.12
N ASP A 380 4.89 9.71 11.87
CA ASP A 380 3.97 8.88 12.67
C ASP A 380 3.86 7.43 12.19
N ASN A 381 4.09 7.14 10.89
CA ASN A 381 4.34 5.80 10.30
C ASN A 381 4.48 5.94 8.77
N PRO A 382 5.65 5.71 8.14
CA PRO A 382 5.73 5.72 6.69
C PRO A 382 4.95 4.53 6.12
N LYS A 383 3.97 4.82 5.25
CA LYS A 383 3.10 3.80 4.66
C LYS A 383 3.79 3.13 3.48
N GLU A 384 3.30 1.95 3.11
CA GLU A 384 3.57 1.44 1.76
C GLU A 384 3.07 2.48 0.75
N ASP A 385 3.85 2.73 -0.29
CA ASP A 385 3.49 3.58 -1.42
C ASP A 385 4.19 3.07 -2.68
N GLY A 386 3.70 3.46 -3.85
CA GLY A 386 4.24 3.00 -5.11
C GLY A 386 3.86 3.85 -6.31
N CYS A 387 4.54 3.60 -7.42
CA CYS A 387 4.21 4.25 -8.69
C CYS A 387 4.34 3.30 -9.88
N MET A 388 3.81 3.73 -11.02
CA MET A 388 3.93 3.03 -12.29
C MET A 388 4.94 3.75 -13.16
N VAL A 389 5.76 3.02 -13.92
CA VAL A 389 6.81 3.60 -14.75
C VAL A 389 6.59 3.25 -16.22
N LEU A 390 6.50 4.29 -17.04
CA LEU A 390 6.40 4.18 -18.48
C LEU A 390 7.79 4.20 -19.10
N GLY A 391 7.94 3.40 -20.15
CA GLY A 391 9.16 3.34 -20.93
C GLY A 391 8.93 2.62 -22.24
N ARG A 392 10.01 2.09 -22.81
CA ARG A 392 10.04 1.42 -24.10
C ARG A 392 10.67 0.05 -23.94
N TRP A 393 10.39 -0.85 -24.86
CA TRP A 393 11.00 -2.18 -24.87
C TRP A 393 11.32 -2.59 -26.30
N VAL A 394 12.36 -3.40 -26.48
CA VAL A 394 12.69 -4.09 -27.73
C VAL A 394 12.89 -5.56 -27.44
N TYR A 395 12.48 -6.42 -28.35
CA TYR A 395 12.64 -7.86 -28.22
C TYR A 395 13.73 -8.35 -29.17
N ASP A 396 14.71 -9.07 -28.61
CA ASP A 396 15.76 -9.76 -29.35
C ASP A 396 15.27 -11.18 -29.65
N GLU A 397 14.80 -11.39 -30.88
CA GLU A 397 14.31 -12.68 -31.37
C GLU A 397 15.37 -13.78 -31.32
N ALA A 398 16.66 -13.44 -31.47
CA ALA A 398 17.73 -14.43 -31.53
C ALA A 398 18.08 -14.97 -30.14
N ALA A 399 18.10 -14.08 -29.14
CA ALA A 399 18.40 -14.44 -27.76
C ALA A 399 17.15 -14.72 -26.91
N HIS A 400 15.95 -14.47 -27.47
CA HIS A 400 14.66 -14.55 -26.79
C HIS A 400 14.61 -13.74 -25.48
N VAL A 401 15.15 -12.52 -25.50
CA VAL A 401 15.21 -11.62 -24.34
C VAL A 401 14.79 -10.20 -24.71
N TYR A 402 14.41 -9.42 -23.70
CA TYR A 402 14.00 -8.02 -23.85
C TYR A 402 15.08 -7.07 -23.35
N ASP A 403 15.23 -5.93 -24.00
CA ASP A 403 15.84 -4.75 -23.39
C ASP A 403 14.74 -3.71 -23.16
N ILE A 404 14.70 -3.09 -21.98
CA ILE A 404 13.65 -2.15 -21.58
C ILE A 404 14.21 -0.83 -21.06
N SER A 405 13.45 0.24 -21.17
CA SER A 405 13.72 1.50 -20.49
C SER A 405 12.68 1.82 -19.42
N MET A 406 13.09 2.61 -18.43
CA MET A 406 12.29 3.22 -17.38
C MET A 406 12.49 4.74 -17.47
N GLU A 407 11.48 5.48 -17.91
CA GLU A 407 11.65 6.89 -18.30
C GLU A 407 10.77 7.86 -17.53
N ILE A 408 9.51 7.51 -17.25
CA ILE A 408 8.53 8.44 -16.70
C ILE A 408 7.74 7.76 -15.59
N ALA A 409 7.89 8.27 -14.35
CA ALA A 409 7.06 7.88 -13.23
C ALA A 409 5.63 8.45 -13.36
N VAL A 410 4.66 7.67 -12.93
CA VAL A 410 3.23 8.01 -12.89
C VAL A 410 2.71 7.63 -11.52
N PHE A 411 2.43 8.66 -10.73
CA PHE A 411 1.98 8.50 -9.36
C PHE A 411 0.49 8.16 -9.29
N PRO A 412 0.08 7.34 -8.30
CA PRO A 412 -1.30 7.00 -8.03
C PRO A 412 -2.17 8.22 -7.69
N GLY A 413 -3.48 8.03 -7.75
CA GLY A 413 -4.45 8.99 -7.24
C GLY A 413 -4.69 8.79 -5.74
N ASP A 414 -5.52 9.67 -5.18
CA ASP A 414 -6.14 9.57 -3.85
C ASP A 414 -7.05 8.34 -3.67
N ASP A 415 -7.31 7.60 -4.73
CA ASP A 415 -8.07 6.33 -4.72
C ASP A 415 -7.18 5.09 -4.63
N ALA A 416 -5.86 5.25 -4.46
CA ALA A 416 -4.97 4.13 -4.21
C ALA A 416 -5.03 3.70 -2.74
N VAL A 417 -4.90 2.40 -2.52
CA VAL A 417 -4.89 1.76 -1.21
C VAL A 417 -3.60 0.97 -1.10
N PHE A 418 -2.76 1.39 -0.17
CA PHE A 418 -1.51 0.74 0.19
C PHE A 418 -1.56 0.43 1.69
N LYS A 419 -1.60 -0.85 2.03
CA LYS A 419 -1.55 -1.36 3.41
C LYS A 419 -0.69 -2.61 3.43
N GLU A 420 -0.26 -3.01 4.62
CA GLU A 420 0.41 -4.29 4.83
C GLU A 420 -0.43 -5.42 4.20
N TYR A 421 0.10 -6.08 3.16
CA TYR A 421 -0.52 -7.14 2.36
C TYR A 421 -1.64 -6.72 1.38
N GLU A 422 -2.02 -5.44 1.28
CA GLU A 422 -3.00 -4.92 0.32
C GLU A 422 -2.34 -3.87 -0.60
N LEU A 423 -2.14 -4.23 -1.87
CA LEU A 423 -1.53 -3.34 -2.86
C LEU A 423 -2.50 -3.03 -4.01
N ASN A 424 -3.04 -1.82 -4.05
CA ASN A 424 -3.98 -1.36 -5.08
C ASN A 424 -3.69 0.08 -5.52
N PHE A 425 -3.24 0.25 -6.77
CA PHE A 425 -2.91 1.56 -7.35
C PHE A 425 -4.13 2.42 -7.75
N GLY A 426 -5.35 1.95 -7.50
CA GLY A 426 -6.59 2.67 -7.80
C GLY A 426 -6.96 2.67 -9.29
N GLY A 427 -8.09 3.32 -9.59
CA GLY A 427 -8.61 3.52 -10.95
C GLY A 427 -8.02 4.76 -11.64
N LYS A 428 -7.73 5.83 -10.89
CA LYS A 428 -7.26 7.11 -11.46
C LYS A 428 -5.90 6.97 -12.15
N ILE A 429 -5.03 6.07 -11.67
CA ILE A 429 -3.73 5.81 -12.30
C ILE A 429 -3.87 5.33 -13.75
N LYS A 430 -4.92 4.56 -14.07
CA LYS A 430 -5.17 4.05 -15.43
C LYS A 430 -5.45 5.19 -16.40
N LEU A 431 -6.19 6.21 -15.97
CA LEU A 431 -6.46 7.41 -16.75
C LEU A 431 -5.18 8.22 -17.00
N ARG A 432 -4.38 8.42 -15.94
CA ARG A 432 -3.08 9.13 -16.03
C ARG A 432 -2.09 8.43 -16.97
N ILE A 433 -1.98 7.10 -16.87
CA ILE A 433 -1.16 6.28 -17.78
C ILE A 433 -1.64 6.42 -19.23
N ALA A 434 -2.95 6.29 -19.47
CA ALA A 434 -3.51 6.37 -20.82
C ALA A 434 -3.27 7.76 -21.45
N GLU A 435 -3.39 8.83 -20.68
CA GLU A 435 -3.11 10.19 -21.14
C GLU A 435 -1.63 10.39 -21.47
N LYS A 436 -0.73 10.03 -20.54
CA LYS A 436 0.73 10.15 -20.75
C LYS A 436 1.20 9.33 -21.94
N LEU A 437 0.76 8.07 -22.07
CA LEU A 437 1.10 7.23 -23.23
C LEU A 437 0.64 7.84 -24.57
N ARG A 438 -0.57 8.43 -24.62
CA ARG A 438 -1.05 9.11 -25.84
C ARG A 438 -0.18 10.31 -26.18
N LYS A 439 0.20 11.11 -25.18
CA LYS A 439 1.09 12.27 -25.38
C LYS A 439 2.45 11.83 -25.90
N LEU A 440 3.11 10.89 -25.21
CA LEU A 440 4.45 10.40 -25.58
C LEU A 440 4.50 9.83 -27.00
N ARG A 441 3.52 9.00 -27.37
CA ARG A 441 3.44 8.41 -28.72
C ARG A 441 3.21 9.45 -29.82
N ARG A 442 2.56 10.58 -29.51
CA ARG A 442 2.40 11.70 -30.46
C ARG A 442 3.69 12.48 -30.59
N ASP A 443 4.31 12.84 -29.45
CA ASP A 443 5.42 13.78 -29.41
C ASP A 443 6.72 13.16 -29.92
N THR A 444 6.94 11.86 -29.67
CA THR A 444 8.19 11.16 -30.01
C THR A 444 8.09 10.27 -31.24
N ASN A 445 6.87 9.96 -31.68
CA ASN A 445 6.60 8.92 -32.68
C ASN A 445 7.13 7.51 -32.31
N LEU A 446 7.38 7.25 -31.02
CA LEU A 446 7.86 5.96 -30.49
C LEU A 446 6.76 5.22 -29.72
N GLN A 447 6.89 3.90 -29.65
CA GLN A 447 5.98 3.04 -28.89
C GLN A 447 6.40 2.98 -27.40
N TYR A 448 5.63 3.66 -26.55
CA TYR A 448 5.75 3.56 -25.09
C TYR A 448 4.74 2.59 -24.50
N ASP A 449 5.11 1.91 -23.41
CA ASP A 449 4.27 0.99 -22.62
C ASP A 449 4.62 1.07 -21.12
N LEU A 450 3.84 0.38 -20.28
CA LEU A 450 4.15 0.17 -18.87
C LEU A 450 5.25 -0.88 -18.76
N THR A 451 6.47 -0.46 -18.43
CA THR A 451 7.65 -1.35 -18.39
C THR A 451 8.04 -1.73 -16.97
N CYS A 452 7.67 -0.92 -15.99
CA CYS A 452 7.92 -1.21 -14.58
C CYS A 452 6.81 -0.68 -13.67
N TRP A 453 6.64 -1.31 -12.52
CA TRP A 453 5.91 -0.75 -11.38
C TRP A 453 6.76 -0.92 -10.12
N ILE A 454 6.57 -0.03 -9.16
CA ILE A 454 7.44 0.11 -8.00
C ILE A 454 6.58 0.28 -6.76
N HIS A 455 6.93 -0.37 -5.66
CA HIS A 455 6.31 -0.15 -4.36
C HIS A 455 7.32 -0.31 -3.21
N SER A 456 6.95 0.18 -2.02
CA SER A 456 7.76 0.08 -0.81
C SER A 456 7.23 -0.98 0.16
N HIS A 457 8.14 -1.59 0.91
CA HIS A 457 7.86 -2.41 2.09
C HIS A 457 8.61 -1.81 3.31
N PRO A 458 8.05 -0.78 3.97
CA PRO A 458 8.75 -0.08 5.05
C PRO A 458 9.06 -1.00 6.24
N GLY A 459 10.34 -1.33 6.46
CA GLY A 459 10.82 -2.09 7.62
C GLY A 459 10.60 -3.61 7.57
N LEU A 460 10.02 -4.14 6.48
CA LEU A 460 9.79 -5.58 6.30
C LEU A 460 10.91 -6.26 5.48
N GLY A 461 11.86 -5.47 4.97
CA GLY A 461 12.87 -5.91 4.03
C GLY A 461 12.33 -6.14 2.61
N VAL A 462 13.26 -6.35 1.67
CA VAL A 462 12.89 -6.53 0.27
C VAL A 462 12.52 -7.97 -0.07
N PHE A 463 11.25 -8.22 -0.39
CA PHE A 463 10.77 -9.51 -0.89
C PHE A 463 9.61 -9.30 -1.87
N PHE A 464 9.27 -10.35 -2.62
CA PHE A 464 8.15 -10.33 -3.55
C PHE A 464 7.01 -11.17 -2.99
N SER A 465 5.92 -10.50 -2.58
CA SER A 465 4.77 -11.08 -1.91
C SER A 465 3.80 -11.79 -2.88
N ASN A 466 2.82 -12.52 -2.33
CA ASN A 466 1.73 -13.06 -3.15
C ASN A 466 0.86 -11.95 -3.75
N SER A 467 0.66 -10.84 -3.02
CA SER A 467 -0.04 -9.66 -3.52
C SER A 467 0.72 -9.03 -4.69
N ASP A 468 2.05 -9.00 -4.63
CA ASP A 468 2.90 -8.49 -5.71
C ASP A 468 2.79 -9.35 -6.97
N SER A 469 2.75 -10.68 -6.79
CA SER A 469 2.53 -11.63 -7.89
C SER A 469 1.19 -11.41 -8.58
N ASN A 470 0.12 -11.13 -7.82
CA ASN A 470 -1.19 -10.80 -8.39
C ASN A 470 -1.13 -9.54 -9.24
N VAL A 471 -0.50 -8.47 -8.74
CA VAL A 471 -0.33 -7.21 -9.46
C VAL A 471 0.50 -7.40 -10.74
N GLN A 472 1.64 -8.07 -10.64
CA GLN A 472 2.52 -8.38 -11.77
C GLN A 472 1.78 -9.16 -12.87
N MET A 473 0.97 -10.15 -12.48
CA MET A 473 0.21 -10.98 -13.41
C MET A 473 -0.96 -10.24 -14.05
N GLN A 474 -1.56 -9.26 -13.36
CA GLN A 474 -2.61 -8.40 -13.90
C GLN A 474 -2.09 -7.34 -14.87
N LEU A 475 -0.86 -6.86 -14.68
CA LEU A 475 -0.28 -5.77 -15.47
C LEU A 475 0.47 -6.22 -16.73
N LYS A 476 0.84 -7.51 -16.83
CA LYS A 476 1.64 -8.03 -17.94
C LYS A 476 0.98 -7.80 -19.31
N HIS A 477 1.81 -7.58 -20.33
CA HIS A 477 1.33 -7.33 -21.68
C HIS A 477 0.77 -8.60 -22.35
N ALA A 478 -0.35 -8.49 -23.06
CA ALA A 478 -1.03 -9.66 -23.64
C ALA A 478 -0.18 -10.41 -24.69
N GLN A 479 0.62 -9.69 -25.48
CA GLN A 479 1.45 -10.29 -26.55
C GLN A 479 2.91 -10.51 -26.14
N HIS A 480 3.40 -9.73 -25.17
CA HIS A 480 4.80 -9.75 -24.75
C HIS A 480 4.86 -9.69 -23.22
N PRO A 481 4.35 -10.71 -22.52
CA PRO A 481 4.11 -10.64 -21.08
C PRO A 481 5.39 -10.44 -20.25
N ASN A 482 6.54 -10.86 -20.75
CA ASN A 482 7.73 -11.08 -19.93
C ASN A 482 8.68 -9.86 -19.83
N PHE A 483 8.36 -8.70 -20.43
CA PHE A 483 9.21 -7.50 -20.32
C PHE A 483 8.93 -6.64 -19.09
N LEU A 484 7.79 -6.85 -18.41
CA LEU A 484 7.41 -6.07 -17.24
C LEU A 484 8.28 -6.45 -16.04
N VAL A 485 8.84 -5.46 -15.36
CA VAL A 485 9.65 -5.64 -14.15
C VAL A 485 8.99 -4.94 -12.94
N ALA A 486 9.34 -5.38 -11.73
CA ALA A 486 8.86 -4.79 -10.49
C ALA A 486 10.05 -4.41 -9.61
N PHE A 487 10.05 -3.20 -9.04
CA PHE A 487 11.07 -2.79 -8.07
C PHE A 487 10.40 -2.72 -6.68
N VAL A 488 11.03 -3.33 -5.68
CA VAL A 488 10.56 -3.28 -4.29
C VAL A 488 11.62 -2.62 -3.43
N VAL A 489 11.22 -1.62 -2.64
CA VAL A 489 12.14 -0.79 -1.85
C VAL A 489 11.81 -0.88 -0.37
N ASP A 490 12.79 -1.18 0.47
CA ASP A 490 12.64 -0.96 1.92
C ASP A 490 13.18 0.42 2.29
N ILE A 491 12.26 1.38 2.41
CA ILE A 491 12.57 2.79 2.63
C ILE A 491 13.12 3.08 4.04
N LEU A 492 12.98 2.16 4.99
CA LEU A 492 13.47 2.33 6.37
C LEU A 492 14.91 1.85 6.56
N THR A 493 15.48 1.17 5.58
CA THR A 493 16.91 0.85 5.57
C THR A 493 17.75 2.09 5.28
N SER A 494 18.96 2.16 5.86
CA SER A 494 19.82 3.34 5.77
C SER A 494 20.23 3.74 4.34
N ASP A 495 20.20 2.79 3.41
CA ASP A 495 20.56 2.96 2.00
C ASP A 495 19.38 2.72 1.04
N GLN A 496 18.17 2.57 1.58
CA GLN A 496 16.95 2.24 0.83
C GLN A 496 17.17 1.03 -0.09
N GLU A 497 17.40 -0.14 0.53
CA GLU A 497 17.59 -1.43 -0.13
C GLU A 497 16.50 -1.65 -1.18
N LEU A 498 16.91 -2.01 -2.39
CA LEU A 498 16.07 -2.14 -3.57
C LEU A 498 16.30 -3.49 -4.24
N GLY A 499 15.22 -4.23 -4.45
CA GLY A 499 15.20 -5.50 -5.18
C GLY A 499 14.49 -5.36 -6.51
N ILE A 500 14.99 -6.06 -7.52
CA ILE A 500 14.43 -6.04 -8.87
C ILE A 500 13.89 -7.44 -9.20
N PHE A 501 12.59 -7.50 -9.47
CA PHE A 501 11.89 -8.71 -9.84
C PHE A 501 11.46 -8.65 -11.30
N THR A 502 11.67 -9.76 -12.01
CA THR A 502 11.51 -9.89 -13.45
C THR A 502 10.84 -11.24 -13.75
N PHE A 503 10.14 -11.32 -14.88
CA PHE A 503 9.80 -12.62 -15.41
C PHE A 503 11.06 -13.37 -15.82
N ARG A 504 11.11 -14.66 -15.51
CA ARG A 504 12.03 -15.61 -16.11
C ARG A 504 11.64 -15.91 -17.55
N LYS A 505 12.55 -16.54 -18.30
CA LYS A 505 12.27 -16.94 -19.70
C LYS A 505 11.10 -17.91 -19.82
N ASP A 506 10.85 -18.73 -18.80
CA ASP A 506 9.71 -19.64 -18.72
C ASP A 506 8.38 -18.96 -18.32
N GLY A 507 8.40 -17.67 -18.00
CA GLY A 507 7.23 -16.89 -17.59
C GLY A 507 6.90 -16.96 -16.10
N THR A 508 7.68 -17.67 -15.28
CA THR A 508 7.64 -17.55 -13.82
C THR A 508 8.29 -16.25 -13.35
N ILE A 509 8.16 -15.86 -12.09
CA ILE A 509 8.79 -14.66 -11.53
C ILE A 509 9.91 -15.11 -10.58
N ASN A 510 11.04 -14.40 -10.57
CA ASN A 510 12.09 -14.65 -9.59
C ASN A 510 11.63 -14.26 -8.17
N SER A 511 12.20 -14.90 -7.17
CA SER A 511 11.95 -14.65 -5.75
C SER A 511 13.14 -13.96 -5.09
N ARG A 512 13.01 -13.56 -3.82
CA ARG A 512 14.13 -13.00 -3.04
C ARG A 512 15.34 -13.95 -3.02
N GLY A 513 15.12 -15.26 -2.93
CA GLY A 513 16.19 -16.25 -2.89
C GLY A 513 16.95 -16.42 -4.20
N ASP A 514 16.41 -15.93 -5.31
CA ASP A 514 17.06 -15.95 -6.62
C ASP A 514 17.99 -14.74 -6.84
N LEU A 515 17.84 -13.68 -6.02
CA LEU A 515 18.62 -12.46 -6.15
C LEU A 515 20.04 -12.68 -5.62
N THR A 516 21.03 -12.59 -6.50
CA THR A 516 22.46 -12.63 -6.11
C THR A 516 22.97 -11.29 -5.62
N ARG A 517 22.23 -10.21 -5.87
CA ARG A 517 22.58 -8.83 -5.53
C ARG A 517 21.33 -8.00 -5.27
N MET A 518 21.38 -7.18 -4.22
CA MET A 518 20.45 -6.07 -4.01
C MET A 518 21.06 -4.75 -4.51
N TYR A 519 20.21 -3.81 -4.88
CA TYR A 519 20.57 -2.44 -5.24
C TYR A 519 20.23 -1.50 -4.07
N SER A 520 20.65 -0.25 -4.20
CA SER A 520 20.33 0.81 -3.24
C SER A 520 19.75 1.98 -4.01
N LEU A 521 18.52 2.37 -3.66
CA LEU A 521 17.86 3.51 -4.29
C LEU A 521 18.65 4.80 -4.00
N GLU A 522 19.25 4.92 -2.82
CA GLU A 522 20.14 6.02 -2.45
C GLU A 522 21.37 6.11 -3.36
N THR A 523 21.98 4.96 -3.69
CA THR A 523 23.13 4.91 -4.62
C THR A 523 22.72 5.29 -6.03
N MET A 524 21.57 4.80 -6.49
CA MET A 524 21.01 5.15 -7.79
C MET A 524 20.67 6.65 -7.87
N TYR A 525 20.15 7.22 -6.79
CA TYR A 525 19.82 8.64 -6.69
C TYR A 525 21.08 9.52 -6.73
N LYS A 526 22.13 9.17 -5.98
CA LYS A 526 23.44 9.84 -6.07
C LYS A 526 24.00 9.81 -7.48
N TRP A 527 23.95 8.65 -8.15
CA TRP A 527 24.32 8.55 -9.56
C TRP A 527 23.46 9.46 -10.44
N ALA A 528 22.15 9.53 -10.21
CA ALA A 528 21.25 10.36 -11.01
C ALA A 528 21.58 11.85 -10.88
N LEU A 529 21.89 12.32 -9.67
CA LEU A 529 22.36 13.68 -9.41
C LEU A 529 23.68 13.98 -10.13
N GLU A 530 24.63 13.03 -10.12
CA GLU A 530 25.91 13.20 -10.83
C GLU A 530 25.78 13.14 -12.35
N SER A 531 24.92 12.25 -12.86
CA SER A 531 24.60 12.11 -14.28
C SER A 531 24.02 13.41 -14.80
N GLU A 532 23.08 14.01 -14.08
CA GLU A 532 22.44 15.27 -14.49
C GLU A 532 23.47 16.40 -14.68
N ARG A 533 24.42 16.52 -13.73
CA ARG A 533 25.54 17.49 -13.82
C ARG A 533 26.39 17.32 -15.07
N LYS A 534 26.55 16.07 -15.54
CA LYS A 534 27.32 15.73 -16.75
C LYS A 534 26.50 15.91 -18.05
N THR A 535 25.18 15.94 -17.95
CA THR A 535 24.25 16.07 -19.10
C THR A 535 23.73 17.49 -19.32
N PHE A 536 24.31 18.49 -18.64
CA PHE A 536 23.95 19.89 -18.86
C PHE A 536 24.20 20.30 -20.31
N VAL A 537 23.14 20.77 -20.98
CA VAL A 537 23.15 21.26 -22.37
C VAL A 537 22.76 22.75 -22.32
N PRO A 538 23.71 23.71 -22.44
CA PRO A 538 23.46 25.14 -22.27
C PRO A 538 22.31 25.67 -23.14
N GLU A 539 22.15 25.15 -24.35
CA GLU A 539 21.10 25.54 -25.28
C GLU A 539 19.69 25.33 -24.72
N ASN A 540 19.55 24.47 -23.70
CA ASN A 540 18.29 24.18 -23.03
C ASN A 540 17.93 25.17 -21.91
N TYR A 541 18.82 26.09 -21.55
CA TYR A 541 18.66 27.01 -20.41
C TYR A 541 18.80 28.48 -20.83
N CYS A 542 18.29 29.39 -20.00
CA CYS A 542 18.46 30.82 -20.16
C CYS A 542 19.51 31.30 -19.16
N ASN A 543 20.66 31.73 -19.68
CA ASN A 543 21.73 32.26 -18.83
C ASN A 543 21.44 33.71 -18.45
N VAL A 544 21.02 33.96 -17.22
CA VAL A 544 20.68 35.32 -16.76
C VAL A 544 21.91 36.17 -16.42
N LEU A 545 23.12 35.60 -16.46
CA LEU A 545 24.39 36.33 -16.42
C LEU A 545 24.96 36.60 -17.83
N GLU A 546 24.23 36.26 -18.90
CA GLU A 546 24.79 36.35 -20.25
C GLU A 546 25.27 37.76 -20.61
N ASN A 547 24.55 38.78 -20.16
CA ASN A 547 24.83 40.18 -20.47
C ASN A 547 25.78 40.87 -19.48
N ALA A 548 26.29 40.17 -18.47
CA ALA A 548 27.23 40.74 -17.50
C ALA A 548 28.54 41.17 -18.18
N GLY A 549 29.07 42.33 -17.81
CA GLY A 549 30.33 42.87 -18.35
C GLY A 549 31.58 42.06 -17.95
N ALA A 550 31.51 41.37 -16.82
CA ALA A 550 32.51 40.45 -16.32
C ALA A 550 31.85 39.22 -15.68
N ARG A 551 32.52 38.07 -15.72
CA ARG A 551 32.07 36.82 -15.07
C ARG A 551 33.24 36.14 -14.39
N THR A 552 32.99 35.50 -13.26
CA THR A 552 34.04 34.81 -12.50
C THR A 552 34.05 33.33 -12.81
N VAL A 553 35.20 32.67 -12.59
CA VAL A 553 35.30 31.21 -12.74
C VAL A 553 34.42 30.49 -11.69
N SER A 554 34.21 31.11 -10.52
CA SER A 554 33.37 30.56 -9.46
C SER A 554 31.87 30.73 -9.70
N CYS A 555 31.46 31.61 -10.62
CA CYS A 555 30.07 31.82 -11.04
C CYS A 555 30.09 32.38 -12.47
N TYR A 556 30.22 31.46 -13.44
CA TYR A 556 30.31 31.82 -14.85
C TYR A 556 28.92 32.00 -15.48
N GLY A 557 27.91 31.31 -14.95
CA GLY A 557 26.54 31.46 -15.40
C GLY A 557 25.52 30.98 -14.37
N ILE A 558 24.32 31.54 -14.51
CA ILE A 558 23.13 31.16 -13.77
C ILE A 558 22.10 30.79 -14.81
N GLU A 559 21.80 29.50 -14.90
CA GLU A 559 21.13 28.86 -16.02
C GLU A 559 19.71 28.48 -15.61
N LEU A 560 18.72 29.30 -16.00
CA LEU A 560 17.32 29.07 -15.64
C LEU A 560 16.64 28.17 -16.68
N ASN A 561 16.03 27.07 -16.24
CA ASN A 561 15.13 26.31 -17.10
C ASN A 561 13.73 26.98 -17.20
N ASN A 562 12.86 26.41 -18.03
CA ASN A 562 11.49 26.91 -18.18
C ASN A 562 10.71 26.96 -16.86
N ASN A 563 10.84 25.96 -16.00
CA ASN A 563 10.10 25.88 -14.75
C ASN A 563 10.54 26.98 -13.78
N ALA A 564 11.85 27.14 -13.58
CA ALA A 564 12.42 28.19 -12.74
C ALA A 564 11.96 29.59 -13.15
N ILE A 565 11.85 29.88 -14.46
CA ILE A 565 11.32 31.16 -14.95
C ILE A 565 9.83 31.32 -14.62
N ILE A 566 9.02 30.27 -14.81
CA ILE A 566 7.59 30.30 -14.49
C ILE A 566 7.38 30.51 -12.99
N ASP A 567 8.09 29.73 -12.17
CA ASP A 567 8.03 29.81 -10.71
C ASP A 567 8.40 31.21 -10.22
N MET A 568 9.52 31.76 -10.73
CA MET A 568 9.96 33.12 -10.44
C MET A 568 8.85 34.13 -10.73
N VAL A 569 8.28 34.10 -11.93
CA VAL A 569 7.21 35.03 -12.33
C VAL A 569 6.03 34.93 -11.36
N MET A 570 5.56 33.72 -11.08
CA MET A 570 4.42 33.51 -10.16
C MET A 570 4.71 34.02 -8.75
N ILE A 571 5.90 33.75 -8.21
CA ILE A 571 6.29 34.23 -6.89
C ILE A 571 6.35 35.76 -6.88
N THR A 572 6.92 36.38 -7.91
CA THR A 572 7.08 37.83 -7.98
C THR A 572 5.77 38.61 -8.19
N GLU A 573 4.72 37.98 -8.74
CA GLU A 573 3.40 38.60 -8.89
C GLU A 573 2.67 38.74 -7.55
N GLU A 574 2.96 37.87 -6.58
CA GLU A 574 2.28 37.82 -5.28
C GLU A 574 3.16 38.25 -4.09
N ALA A 575 4.47 38.37 -4.29
CA ALA A 575 5.42 38.63 -3.21
C ALA A 575 5.45 40.10 -2.76
N ALA A 576 5.45 40.29 -1.44
CA ALA A 576 5.82 41.56 -0.82
C ALA A 576 7.34 41.84 -0.98
N ALA A 577 7.76 43.08 -0.76
CA ALA A 577 9.18 43.42 -0.78
C ALA A 577 9.93 42.69 0.35
N GLY A 578 11.01 41.99 0.01
CA GLY A 578 11.77 41.13 0.92
C GLY A 578 12.35 39.91 0.23
N LEU A 579 12.81 38.95 1.04
CA LEU A 579 13.15 37.61 0.57
C LEU A 579 11.85 36.91 0.13
N ALA A 580 11.80 36.48 -1.13
CA ALA A 580 10.60 35.93 -1.75
C ALA A 580 10.70 34.43 -2.01
N GLY A 581 11.91 33.90 -2.22
CA GLY A 581 12.08 32.49 -2.50
C GLY A 581 13.53 32.01 -2.58
N TRP A 582 13.67 30.71 -2.86
CA TRP A 582 14.92 29.97 -2.92
C TRP A 582 15.09 29.31 -4.28
N ALA A 583 16.22 29.57 -4.94
CA ALA A 583 16.56 28.98 -6.23
C ALA A 583 17.19 27.60 -6.01
N VAL A 584 16.56 26.56 -6.55
CA VAL A 584 16.93 25.15 -6.34
C VAL A 584 17.52 24.59 -7.62
N GLY A 585 18.64 23.89 -7.50
CA GLY A 585 19.33 23.34 -8.65
C GLY A 585 20.65 22.65 -8.32
N PHE A 586 21.49 22.50 -9.34
CA PHE A 586 22.78 21.86 -9.24
C PHE A 586 23.88 22.71 -9.89
N THR A 587 25.13 22.32 -9.66
CA THR A 587 26.28 22.90 -10.32
C THR A 587 26.75 22.01 -11.47
N ALA A 588 27.04 22.61 -12.63
CA ALA A 588 27.81 21.98 -13.71
C ALA A 588 29.11 22.76 -13.96
N ASP A 589 30.19 22.08 -14.36
CA ASP A 589 31.40 22.75 -14.84
C ASP A 589 31.30 22.91 -16.36
N SER A 590 31.20 24.14 -16.85
CA SER A 590 31.52 24.44 -18.25
C SER A 590 33.02 24.65 -18.33
N GLY A 591 33.69 24.31 -19.43
CA GLY A 591 35.15 24.50 -19.56
C GLY A 591 35.65 25.94 -19.35
N LYS A 592 34.74 26.90 -19.12
CA LYS A 592 34.99 28.31 -18.80
C LYS A 592 34.83 28.64 -17.31
N GLY A 593 34.09 27.84 -16.55
CA GLY A 593 33.86 28.03 -15.12
C GLY A 593 32.60 27.31 -14.63
N LYS A 594 32.22 27.62 -13.40
CA LYS A 594 31.10 27.00 -12.70
C LYS A 594 29.76 27.57 -13.15
N GLU A 595 28.87 26.72 -13.65
CA GLU A 595 27.49 27.03 -14.03
C GLU A 595 26.52 26.59 -12.94
N TYR A 596 25.61 27.48 -12.54
CA TYR A 596 24.53 27.16 -11.60
C TYR A 596 23.24 26.88 -12.35
N VAL A 597 22.87 25.61 -12.48
CA VAL A 597 21.71 25.14 -13.27
C VAL A 597 20.49 25.03 -12.38
N ILE A 598 19.51 25.91 -12.61
CA ILE A 598 18.35 26.10 -11.74
C ILE A 598 17.14 25.39 -12.33
N SER A 599 16.64 24.43 -11.55
CA SER A 599 15.51 23.57 -11.94
C SER A 599 14.15 24.13 -11.53
N GLY A 600 14.11 25.00 -10.53
CA GLY A 600 12.89 25.62 -10.01
C GLY A 600 13.19 26.72 -8.98
N ILE A 601 12.17 27.51 -8.62
CA ILE A 601 12.23 28.47 -7.51
C ILE A 601 11.06 28.20 -6.58
N VAL A 602 11.33 28.04 -5.28
CA VAL A 602 10.28 27.80 -4.26
C VAL A 602 10.10 29.02 -3.38
N ARG A 603 8.92 29.18 -2.78
CA ARG A 603 8.64 30.33 -1.90
C ARG A 603 9.48 30.28 -0.64
N ASP A 604 9.67 31.43 0.00
CA ASP A 604 10.43 31.52 1.24
C ASP A 604 9.87 30.62 2.36
N SER A 605 8.54 30.52 2.45
CA SER A 605 7.82 29.63 3.37
C SER A 605 8.06 28.13 3.12
N GLU A 606 8.62 27.77 1.96
CA GLU A 606 8.83 26.41 1.49
C GLU A 606 10.33 26.09 1.35
N LYS A 607 11.19 26.77 2.13
CA LYS A 607 12.65 26.61 2.08
C LYS A 607 13.04 25.12 2.13
N PRO A 608 13.68 24.59 1.08
CA PRO A 608 14.00 23.18 0.99
C PRO A 608 15.25 22.86 1.82
N ALA A 609 15.32 21.65 2.38
CA ALA A 609 16.44 21.23 3.22
C ALA A 609 17.77 21.06 2.45
N ALA A 610 17.73 20.90 1.11
CA ALA A 610 18.90 20.69 0.28
C ALA A 610 18.68 21.25 -1.14
N GLY A 611 19.78 21.42 -1.89
CA GLY A 611 19.75 21.83 -3.30
C GLY A 611 19.60 23.33 -3.54
N ILE A 612 19.62 24.15 -2.47
CA ILE A 612 19.64 25.60 -2.58
C ILE A 612 20.95 26.05 -3.25
N GLN A 613 20.83 26.80 -4.34
CA GLN A 613 21.97 27.41 -5.02
C GLN A 613 21.99 28.93 -4.86
N GLY A 614 20.82 29.55 -4.74
CA GLY A 614 20.67 31.00 -4.62
C GLY A 614 19.34 31.38 -3.98
N CYS A 615 19.07 32.68 -3.88
CA CYS A 615 17.79 33.20 -3.38
C CYS A 615 17.17 34.23 -4.33
N LEU A 616 15.86 34.42 -4.22
CA LEU A 616 15.08 35.42 -4.93
C LEU A 616 14.63 36.50 -3.94
N VAL A 617 14.97 37.75 -4.25
CA VAL A 617 14.63 38.93 -3.45
C VAL A 617 13.76 39.86 -4.29
N CYS A 618 12.60 40.25 -3.77
CA CYS A 618 11.72 41.22 -4.40
C CYS A 618 11.94 42.60 -3.76
N ILE A 619 12.20 43.62 -4.56
CA ILE A 619 12.33 45.01 -4.10
C ILE A 619 11.69 45.99 -5.07
N THR A 620 11.30 47.16 -4.56
CA THR A 620 10.75 48.23 -5.41
C THR A 620 11.85 48.95 -6.18
N HIS A 621 13.01 49.18 -5.56
CA HIS A 621 14.17 49.86 -6.14
C HIS A 621 15.45 49.09 -5.79
N MET A 622 16.37 49.00 -6.74
CA MET A 622 17.70 48.43 -6.51
C MET A 622 18.42 49.19 -5.38
N SER A 623 18.76 48.46 -4.32
CA SER A 623 19.49 48.98 -3.15
C SER A 623 20.38 47.87 -2.60
N LEU A 624 21.67 47.93 -2.93
CA LEU A 624 22.65 46.94 -2.51
C LEU A 624 22.73 46.77 -0.98
N PRO A 625 22.72 47.84 -0.15
CA PRO A 625 22.68 47.68 1.31
C PRO A 625 21.42 46.94 1.80
N THR A 626 20.29 47.13 1.13
CA THR A 626 19.05 46.42 1.47
C THR A 626 19.15 44.95 1.11
N ILE A 627 19.68 44.63 -0.07
CA ILE A 627 19.90 43.25 -0.53
C ILE A 627 20.87 42.54 0.41
N GLN A 628 22.02 43.15 0.71
CA GLN A 628 23.00 42.61 1.65
C GLN A 628 22.40 42.34 3.03
N ARG A 629 21.57 43.25 3.56
CA ARG A 629 20.89 43.03 4.85
C ARG A 629 19.91 41.86 4.82
N LEU A 630 19.14 41.71 3.73
CA LEU A 630 18.17 40.62 3.57
C LEU A 630 18.85 39.25 3.42
N VAL A 631 20.04 39.22 2.81
CA VAL A 631 20.79 37.97 2.59
C VAL A 631 21.66 37.63 3.81
N ALA A 632 22.19 38.62 4.52
CA ALA A 632 23.05 38.42 5.70
C ALA A 632 22.32 37.77 6.89
N SER A 633 20.99 37.92 7.01
CA SER A 633 20.22 37.28 8.07
C SER A 633 20.06 35.76 7.90
N GLU A 634 20.31 35.23 6.71
CA GLU A 634 19.99 33.84 6.34
C GLU A 634 21.18 32.87 6.40
N SER A 635 22.34 33.30 6.93
CA SER A 635 23.54 32.46 7.15
C SER A 635 24.02 31.67 5.89
N THR A 636 24.80 32.35 5.05
CA THR A 636 26.04 31.85 4.37
C THR A 636 26.03 30.66 3.38
N GLU A 637 24.92 30.21 2.79
CA GLU A 637 24.97 29.09 1.82
C GLU A 637 24.48 29.40 0.39
N VAL A 638 24.21 30.66 0.04
CA VAL A 638 23.81 31.03 -1.33
C VAL A 638 25.01 31.44 -2.19
N ASN A 639 25.00 31.03 -3.47
CA ASN A 639 26.05 31.32 -4.44
C ASN A 639 25.74 32.53 -5.33
N PHE A 640 24.48 32.94 -5.39
CA PHE A 640 24.02 34.12 -6.11
C PHE A 640 22.68 34.61 -5.54
N VAL A 641 22.34 35.84 -5.88
CA VAL A 641 21.07 36.49 -5.53
C VAL A 641 20.38 36.92 -6.82
N LEU A 642 19.13 36.50 -7.00
CA LEU A 642 18.23 37.01 -8.02
C LEU A 642 17.40 38.14 -7.42
N VAL A 643 17.49 39.33 -7.97
CA VAL A 643 16.82 40.52 -7.46
C VAL A 643 15.78 40.96 -8.47
N TYR A 644 14.51 40.80 -8.13
CA TYR A 644 13.41 41.30 -8.94
C TYR A 644 13.05 42.74 -8.52
N SER A 645 13.17 43.67 -9.46
CA SER A 645 12.68 45.03 -9.30
C SER A 645 11.27 45.18 -9.87
N SER A 646 10.26 45.36 -9.01
CA SER A 646 8.86 45.56 -9.45
C SER A 646 8.64 46.88 -10.19
N ARG A 647 9.51 47.89 -10.00
CA ARG A 647 9.44 49.15 -10.75
C ARG A 647 10.04 49.05 -12.14
N GLN A 648 11.14 48.32 -12.27
CA GLN A 648 11.89 48.20 -13.54
C GLN A 648 11.47 46.95 -14.34
N MET A 649 10.68 46.06 -13.74
CA MET A 649 10.31 44.76 -14.32
C MET A 649 11.55 43.98 -14.80
N THR A 650 12.63 44.09 -14.05
CA THR A 650 13.95 43.55 -14.38
C THR A 650 14.37 42.58 -13.29
N LEU A 651 14.97 41.47 -13.72
CA LEU A 651 15.67 40.53 -12.88
C LEU A 651 17.18 40.84 -12.96
N THR A 652 17.76 41.24 -11.84
CA THR A 652 19.20 41.46 -11.70
C THR A 652 19.81 40.27 -10.97
N SER A 653 20.78 39.62 -11.60
CA SER A 653 21.49 38.46 -11.05
C SER A 653 22.83 38.91 -10.50
N ILE A 654 23.07 38.68 -9.21
CA ILE A 654 24.27 39.14 -8.51
C ILE A 654 25.01 37.93 -7.94
N PRO A 655 26.26 37.65 -8.37
CA PRO A 655 27.07 36.59 -7.77
C PRO A 655 27.39 36.85 -6.30
N VAL A 656 27.53 35.77 -5.53
CA VAL A 656 28.07 35.80 -4.16
C VAL A 656 29.44 35.14 -4.19
N ILE A 657 30.46 35.86 -3.75
CA ILE A 657 31.85 35.39 -3.75
C ILE A 657 32.35 35.42 -2.32
N ASN A 658 32.87 34.29 -1.84
CA ASN A 658 33.34 34.12 -0.47
C ASN A 658 32.28 34.49 0.60
N GLY A 659 31.00 34.25 0.29
CA GLY A 659 29.88 34.56 1.17
C GLY A 659 29.41 36.01 1.14
N GLU A 660 30.02 36.88 0.32
CA GLU A 660 29.63 38.28 0.17
C GLU A 660 29.00 38.56 -1.19
N VAL A 661 27.90 39.33 -1.19
CA VAL A 661 27.25 39.82 -2.41
C VAL A 661 28.21 40.78 -3.12
N VAL A 662 28.56 40.47 -4.38
CA VAL A 662 29.48 41.29 -5.17
C VAL A 662 28.95 42.71 -5.32
N THR A 663 29.80 43.70 -5.07
CA THR A 663 29.44 45.13 -5.11
C THR A 663 29.69 45.80 -6.46
N ASP A 664 30.49 45.16 -7.31
CA ASP A 664 30.83 45.64 -8.65
C ASP A 664 29.74 45.24 -9.65
N GLU A 665 29.01 46.24 -10.16
CA GLU A 665 27.91 46.07 -11.10
C GLU A 665 28.33 45.45 -12.43
N SER A 666 29.62 45.45 -12.78
CA SER A 666 30.10 44.78 -13.99
C SER A 666 29.86 43.27 -13.98
N PHE A 667 29.68 42.68 -12.80
CA PHE A 667 29.35 41.26 -12.64
C PHE A 667 27.85 40.96 -12.65
N TYR A 668 27.00 41.99 -12.81
CA TYR A 668 25.55 41.82 -12.71
C TYR A 668 24.97 41.45 -14.06
N GLY A 669 24.05 40.49 -14.05
CA GLY A 669 23.26 40.12 -15.23
C GLY A 669 21.86 40.69 -15.14
N ASP A 670 21.52 41.61 -16.04
CA ASP A 670 20.18 42.19 -16.12
C ASP A 670 19.39 41.59 -17.27
N VAL A 671 18.19 41.11 -16.95
CA VAL A 671 17.24 40.59 -17.94
C VAL A 671 15.84 41.12 -17.65
N ASN A 672 15.16 41.62 -18.67
CA ASN A 672 13.77 42.01 -18.54
C ASN A 672 12.87 40.78 -18.34
N VAL A 673 11.92 40.85 -17.41
CA VAL A 673 11.04 39.72 -17.10
C VAL A 673 10.14 39.34 -18.29
N ASP A 674 9.76 40.30 -19.14
CA ASP A 674 9.00 39.99 -20.35
C ASP A 674 9.85 39.21 -21.38
N ASP A 675 11.16 39.47 -21.46
CA ASP A 675 12.05 38.69 -22.31
C ASP A 675 12.18 37.24 -21.82
N LEU A 676 12.23 37.02 -20.50
CA LEU A 676 12.16 35.68 -19.91
C LEU A 676 10.83 34.99 -20.21
N LYS A 677 9.70 35.71 -20.09
CA LYS A 677 8.37 35.21 -20.47
C LYS A 677 8.28 34.86 -21.97
N ILE A 678 8.95 35.61 -22.84
CA ILE A 678 9.03 35.33 -24.27
C ILE A 678 9.91 34.11 -24.54
N TRP A 679 11.04 33.99 -23.85
CA TRP A 679 11.98 32.88 -24.00
C TRP A 679 11.30 31.53 -23.71
N THR A 680 10.51 31.45 -22.62
CA THR A 680 9.74 30.23 -22.27
C THR A 680 8.70 29.84 -23.33
N ARG A 681 8.23 30.78 -24.15
CA ARG A 681 7.25 30.55 -25.22
C ARG A 681 7.89 30.16 -26.55
N ARG A 682 9.10 30.64 -26.85
CA ARG A 682 9.81 30.39 -28.12
C ARG A 682 10.37 28.98 -28.26
N LYS A 683 10.51 28.27 -27.15
CA LYS A 683 11.09 26.91 -27.10
C LYS A 683 10.06 25.77 -27.14
N ARG A 684 8.80 26.09 -27.50
CA ARG A 684 7.71 25.11 -27.65
C ARG A 684 7.51 24.71 -29.11
#